data_AF-A0A7R9Q2I5-F1
#
_entry.id   AF-A0A7R9Q2I5-F1
#
_cell.length_a   1.000
_cell.length_b   1.000
_cell.length_c   1.000
_cell.angle_alpha   90.00
_cell.angle_beta   90.00
_cell.angle_gamma   90.00
#
_symmetry.space_group_name_H-M   'P 1'
#
loop_
_entity.id
_entity.type
_entity.pdbx_description
1 polymer ?
#
loop_
_entity_poly.entity_id
_entity_poly.type
_entity_poly.pdbx_seq_one_letter_code
_entity_poly.pdbx_strand_id
1 'polypeptide(L)'
;MNKKRTVLFMPLNFVGPVNCCVGMGQVLLGAGHHVVFAVQPEWQQKLTTYGNFSVEVLGPSDPEPENTSTTNTTANPDDSTERNVDIVRDFLRQLTPFESTTKNLRGTFADMIPQSARDDPYLAAIITRVKPDVIIADHVMNFPSILLSGIPWVFSYSSNPLSLDLCHEDRRLPPSLLGLSINSDKNEWEVLRSRLREVRLEVWPAYRNWLVKEGCQPDQLPLKGQLWSPSPYANVYMFTKELDYTDVRPLPETYHRFDYCMRTGGEGQEPFVVPDCLRGKPGKLIYFSLGSMGSANVELMRRLVGILANSPHRFIVSKGVYHDQYALPDNMWGARTVPQLQVLGMVDLLITHGGNNTVTECMYHGKPMVVMPLFWNQYDNAQRVHEQGFGVRMDPFVCTAPDLLATVDRLLGDKQLSVKLAAVSHRIQTEKSVAIHMLIQINPGTSAIDNTGTLIYITNDDQVYGLGCNHWGSLGLGHFYDVLNPTLIPELCHQGIQRFINGVTFVLAQNARGELYSFGDNTLGQLCRELDDPDNSYQKPAMIAAFAGTELIEVSCGYSHALALTSEGNVYAWGANNTGQLGVEQAGIAYARTPTRVYFPNDYSVSAVYCYHNHSFAITSDGFAFSWGQNNSYKLGHDVDGDLRTPQLITRMNQIRSICCTNLMTYLLTADGQLYCCGELRNRSGGNYIHRTPFPLQTYATVQSIARIDSHKWFTEIVVMSDQDDYVHRVDSNMLMKPTKYKCFRDFFAKEYHATYQSISSIYKCPVNQGINDATVPLTTQPVQKRVTICLNNAHVTLPYAYAYGRSDQPLEYIRVDSQKTAFVSEYENISKTYGELNNDVNKLAKGLLQFGIKRGDIIGIWSCNSYNWIKIQYACAKLGIIMCTINPGYQCSELDYVLRRAQIKTLFMPGLDSKQLIINNYHKVLSDVLTMRKTQTNSDPLLLNHVIFMDGTDTQMCDRNKDRVTSSLLSDFCKTDGQLPDSVTESVTPDDPGGTTGKPKGAYLSHHTLASNSWDIDDQDKIFCNPLPFFHAFGGILGNLGMCAFPFKNVIPHFKFNIKHMVDTIIKHECTYMLGTPTMVIDMLDYLETNKIRMDSLKGIGTGGSSMPIEVAHRARKIIPSCFDMRVAYGATEAGTFGTVSDQSDSIERRLETCGRPLFHMETKIVDPKTGNVNYYHVDIIRWLATGEMKRLQGKQLTMLSLFKMT
;
A
#
# COMPACT_ATOMS: atom_id res chain seq x y z
N MET A 1 26.56 -13.14 -36.08
CA MET A 1 27.73 -13.16 -35.16
C MET A 1 27.47 -12.11 -34.08
N ASN A 2 27.48 -12.48 -32.80
CA ASN A 2 27.08 -11.57 -31.71
C ASN A 2 28.12 -10.45 -31.53
N LYS A 3 27.69 -9.19 -31.68
CA LYS A 3 28.50 -8.00 -31.39
C LYS A 3 28.90 -8.04 -29.90
N LYS A 4 30.20 -8.09 -29.62
CA LYS A 4 30.72 -7.93 -28.25
C LYS A 4 30.36 -6.53 -27.75
N ARG A 5 29.88 -6.44 -26.51
CA ARG A 5 29.43 -5.19 -25.88
C ARG A 5 30.13 -5.00 -24.56
N THR A 6 30.34 -3.75 -24.18
CA THR A 6 30.81 -3.33 -22.86
C THR A 6 29.61 -3.07 -21.96
N VAL A 7 29.48 -3.83 -20.87
CA VAL A 7 28.37 -3.73 -19.92
C VAL A 7 28.88 -3.21 -18.59
N LEU A 8 28.37 -2.05 -18.15
CA LEU A 8 28.72 -1.44 -16.87
C LEU A 8 27.66 -1.81 -15.81
N PHE A 9 28.07 -2.52 -14.77
CA PHE A 9 27.25 -2.79 -13.59
C PHE A 9 27.43 -1.70 -12.54
N MET A 10 26.32 -1.23 -11.98
CA MET A 10 26.27 -0.37 -10.82
C MET A 10 25.40 -1.02 -9.74
N PRO A 11 25.97 -1.88 -8.88
CA PRO A 11 25.25 -2.49 -7.77
C PRO A 11 25.18 -1.55 -6.57
N LEU A 12 24.11 -1.70 -5.79
CA LEU A 12 24.01 -1.15 -4.44
C LEU A 12 25.11 -1.73 -3.54
N ASN A 13 25.72 -0.89 -2.68
CA ASN A 13 26.84 -1.27 -1.81
C ASN A 13 26.42 -2.19 -0.63
N PHE A 14 25.92 -3.38 -0.95
CA PHE A 14 25.64 -4.45 0.00
C PHE A 14 26.02 -5.81 -0.61
N VAL A 15 26.35 -6.77 0.25
CA VAL A 15 26.82 -8.10 -0.17
C VAL A 15 25.83 -8.84 -1.08
N GLY A 16 24.52 -8.72 -0.83
CA GLY A 16 23.48 -9.36 -1.64
C GLY A 16 23.42 -8.83 -3.09
N PRO A 17 23.14 -7.53 -3.29
CA PRO A 17 23.09 -6.91 -4.63
C PRO A 17 24.37 -7.11 -5.44
N VAL A 18 25.55 -6.95 -4.83
CA VAL A 18 26.83 -7.17 -5.51
C VAL A 18 26.97 -8.63 -5.97
N ASN A 19 26.67 -9.60 -5.10
CA ASN A 19 26.74 -11.02 -5.47
C ASN A 19 25.75 -11.39 -6.60
N CYS A 20 24.56 -10.78 -6.62
CA CYS A 20 23.59 -10.94 -7.71
C CYS A 20 24.18 -10.45 -9.05
N CYS A 21 24.76 -9.24 -9.04
CA CYS A 21 25.43 -8.68 -10.20
C CYS A 21 26.64 -9.50 -10.67
N VAL A 22 27.41 -10.10 -9.75
CA VAL A 22 28.52 -11.01 -10.09
C VAL A 22 28.03 -12.21 -10.89
N GLY A 23 26.95 -12.87 -10.46
CA GLY A 23 26.38 -14.00 -11.21
C GLY A 23 25.97 -13.60 -12.63
N MET A 24 25.31 -12.43 -12.77
CA MET A 24 24.90 -11.91 -14.08
C MET A 24 26.12 -11.55 -14.96
N GLY A 25 27.14 -10.96 -14.34
CA GLY A 25 28.41 -10.63 -14.98
C GLY A 25 29.12 -11.86 -15.50
N GLN A 26 29.15 -12.97 -14.75
CA GLN A 26 29.79 -14.22 -15.20
C GLN A 26 29.08 -14.81 -16.43
N VAL A 27 27.74 -14.75 -16.48
CA VAL A 27 26.96 -15.17 -17.65
C VAL A 27 27.31 -14.32 -18.88
N LEU A 28 27.40 -13.00 -18.71
CA LEU A 28 27.76 -12.07 -19.79
C LEU A 28 29.22 -12.23 -20.26
N LEU A 29 30.15 -12.43 -19.33
CA LEU A 29 31.55 -12.77 -19.63
C LEU A 29 31.64 -14.08 -20.43
N GLY A 30 30.91 -15.12 -20.01
CA GLY A 30 30.84 -16.40 -20.73
C GLY A 30 30.26 -16.27 -22.14
N ALA A 31 29.37 -15.29 -22.37
CA ALA A 31 28.86 -14.94 -23.69
C ALA A 31 29.82 -14.04 -24.52
N GLY A 32 30.98 -13.69 -23.97
CA GLY A 32 32.03 -12.94 -24.67
C GLY A 32 31.92 -11.41 -24.59
N HIS A 33 31.05 -10.87 -23.72
CA HIS A 33 30.96 -9.43 -23.44
C HIS A 33 32.09 -8.97 -22.53
N HIS A 34 32.42 -7.67 -22.58
CA HIS A 34 33.30 -7.03 -21.62
C HIS A 34 32.47 -6.51 -20.45
N VAL A 35 32.79 -6.92 -19.22
CA VAL A 35 32.00 -6.60 -18.03
C VAL A 35 32.82 -5.72 -17.09
N VAL A 36 32.24 -4.57 -16.74
CA VAL A 36 32.84 -3.54 -15.88
C VAL A 36 31.95 -3.32 -14.67
N PHE A 37 32.51 -3.20 -13.47
CA PHE A 37 31.79 -2.88 -12.24
C PHE A 37 32.19 -1.49 -11.73
N ALA A 38 31.23 -0.62 -11.46
CA ALA A 38 31.43 0.61 -10.69
C ALA A 38 30.99 0.37 -9.24
N VAL A 39 31.96 0.33 -8.31
CA VAL A 39 31.73 -0.04 -6.90
C VAL A 39 32.55 0.81 -5.94
N GLN A 40 32.21 0.74 -4.65
CA GLN A 40 33.00 1.36 -3.59
C GLN A 40 34.37 0.67 -3.41
N PRO A 41 35.41 1.37 -2.89
CA PRO A 41 36.79 0.88 -2.84
C PRO A 41 36.96 -0.51 -2.19
N GLU A 42 36.16 -0.84 -1.17
CA GLU A 42 36.22 -2.12 -0.45
C GLU A 42 35.90 -3.35 -1.31
N TRP A 43 35.23 -3.18 -2.45
CA TRP A 43 34.89 -4.28 -3.37
C TRP A 43 35.95 -4.56 -4.43
N GLN A 44 36.90 -3.64 -4.63
CA GLN A 44 37.85 -3.67 -5.75
C GLN A 44 38.63 -4.99 -5.82
N GLN A 45 39.22 -5.41 -4.69
CA GLN A 45 39.99 -6.65 -4.61
C GLN A 45 39.11 -7.91 -4.58
N LYS A 46 37.90 -7.82 -4.04
CA LYS A 46 37.01 -8.99 -3.89
C LYS A 46 36.41 -9.41 -5.23
N LEU A 47 36.05 -8.44 -6.09
CA LEU A 47 35.45 -8.71 -7.39
C LEU A 47 36.42 -9.40 -8.37
N THR A 48 37.71 -9.08 -8.31
CA THR A 48 38.72 -9.72 -9.18
C THR A 48 38.87 -11.22 -8.90
N THR A 49 38.46 -11.70 -7.71
CA THR A 49 38.47 -13.14 -7.39
C THR A 49 37.37 -13.93 -8.09
N TYR A 50 36.27 -13.27 -8.51
CA TYR A 50 35.10 -13.94 -9.10
C TYR A 50 35.18 -14.09 -10.62
N GLY A 51 36.23 -13.56 -11.25
CA GLY A 51 36.43 -13.64 -12.70
C GLY A 51 37.17 -12.42 -13.23
N ASN A 52 37.43 -12.43 -14.54
CA ASN A 52 38.16 -11.37 -15.24
C ASN A 52 37.28 -10.12 -15.50
N PHE A 53 36.72 -9.56 -14.43
CA PHE A 53 35.96 -8.31 -14.45
C PHE A 53 36.91 -7.11 -14.44
N SER A 54 36.55 -6.05 -15.17
CA SER A 54 37.14 -4.73 -14.95
C SER A 54 36.43 -4.04 -13.79
N VAL A 55 37.16 -3.36 -12.91
CA VAL A 55 36.59 -2.72 -11.72
C VAL A 55 37.00 -1.27 -11.65
N GLU A 56 36.02 -0.39 -11.49
CA GLU A 56 36.13 1.05 -11.39
C GLU A 56 35.58 1.50 -10.03
N VAL A 57 36.23 2.49 -9.42
CA VAL A 57 35.95 2.90 -8.03
C VAL A 57 35.11 4.18 -7.99
N LEU A 58 34.03 4.16 -7.21
CA LEU A 58 33.22 5.32 -6.86
C LEU A 58 33.85 6.03 -5.65
N GLY A 59 34.48 7.18 -5.85
CA GLY A 59 35.16 7.95 -4.80
C GLY A 59 36.57 8.43 -5.20
N PRO A 60 37.20 9.31 -4.40
CA PRO A 60 38.53 9.81 -4.68
C PRO A 60 39.56 8.68 -4.67
N SER A 61 40.49 8.72 -5.61
CA SER A 61 41.54 7.69 -5.81
C SER A 61 42.61 7.68 -4.72
N ASP A 62 42.70 8.74 -3.90
CA ASP A 62 43.61 8.86 -2.76
C ASP A 62 42.83 9.21 -1.48
N PRO A 63 43.08 8.53 -0.34
CA PRO A 63 42.48 8.92 0.93
C PRO A 63 43.09 10.25 1.40
N GLU A 64 42.28 11.30 1.53
CA GLU A 64 42.72 12.53 2.20
C GLU A 64 43.15 12.21 3.65
N PRO A 65 44.29 12.75 4.11
CA PRO A 65 44.67 12.64 5.50
C PRO A 65 43.95 13.75 6.28
N GLU A 66 43.01 13.41 7.18
CA GLU A 66 43.02 13.97 8.55
C GLU A 66 41.92 13.44 9.50
N ASN A 67 42.41 13.14 10.71
CA ASN A 67 41.77 13.25 12.02
C ASN A 67 40.57 12.34 12.34
N THR A 68 40.86 11.07 12.64
CA THR A 68 40.67 10.49 13.99
C THR A 68 41.32 9.10 14.03
N SER A 69 41.99 8.81 15.13
CA SER A 69 42.72 7.57 15.37
C SER A 69 41.84 6.32 15.22
N THR A 70 42.09 5.49 14.21
CA THR A 70 42.01 4.02 14.26
C THR A 70 42.71 3.44 13.03
N THR A 71 43.42 2.33 13.25
CA THR A 71 44.39 1.71 12.34
C THR A 71 43.85 1.34 10.96
N ASN A 72 44.53 1.83 9.92
CA ASN A 72 44.36 1.44 8.52
C ASN A 72 44.97 0.07 8.25
N THR A 73 44.13 -0.95 8.06
CA THR A 73 44.41 -2.14 7.24
C THR A 73 43.20 -2.36 6.34
N THR A 74 43.48 -2.64 5.06
CA THR A 74 42.55 -3.03 3.97
C THR A 74 41.31 -3.76 4.48
N ALA A 75 40.16 -3.08 4.52
CA ALA A 75 38.93 -3.62 5.12
C ALA A 75 38.18 -4.49 4.12
N ASN A 76 37.90 -5.75 4.48
CA ASN A 76 36.90 -6.57 3.80
C ASN A 76 35.53 -5.89 3.95
N PRO A 77 34.61 -5.94 2.98
CA PRO A 77 33.24 -5.46 3.15
C PRO A 77 32.55 -6.02 4.41
N ASP A 78 32.92 -7.24 4.84
CA ASP A 78 32.44 -7.84 6.09
C ASP A 78 32.99 -7.13 7.36
N ASP A 79 34.14 -6.43 7.28
CA ASP A 79 34.77 -5.68 8.38
C ASP A 79 34.14 -4.27 8.58
N SER A 80 33.39 -3.75 7.60
CA SER A 80 32.61 -2.51 7.77
C SER A 80 31.52 -2.67 8.85
N THR A 81 31.02 -3.90 9.02
CA THR A 81 30.03 -4.28 10.04
C THR A 81 30.67 -4.28 11.45
N GLU A 82 31.98 -4.50 11.56
CA GLU A 82 32.73 -4.44 12.84
C GLU A 82 32.89 -3.01 13.38
N ARG A 83 32.97 -2.00 12.51
CA ARG A 83 33.22 -0.61 12.95
C ARG A 83 31.99 0.08 13.55
N ASN A 84 30.79 -0.46 13.32
CA ASN A 84 29.51 0.20 13.62
C ASN A 84 28.59 -0.68 14.51
N VAL A 85 29.17 -1.32 15.52
CA VAL A 85 28.52 -2.34 16.36
C VAL A 85 27.25 -1.84 17.05
N ASP A 86 27.32 -0.65 17.63
CA ASP A 86 26.18 -0.06 18.35
C ASP A 86 25.04 0.29 17.37
N ILE A 87 25.39 0.70 16.15
CA ILE A 87 24.43 0.97 15.09
C ILE A 87 23.77 -0.33 14.62
N VAL A 88 24.50 -1.42 14.41
CA VAL A 88 23.95 -2.71 14.00
C VAL A 88 23.08 -3.33 15.11
N ARG A 89 23.49 -3.21 16.38
CA ARG A 89 22.68 -3.67 17.52
C ARG A 89 21.39 -2.84 17.65
N ASP A 90 21.47 -1.52 17.44
CA ASP A 90 20.30 -0.63 17.45
C ASP A 90 19.39 -0.83 16.23
N PHE A 91 19.96 -1.25 15.11
CA PHE A 91 19.27 -1.61 13.88
C PHE A 91 18.49 -2.93 14.03
N LEU A 92 19.02 -3.89 14.81
CA LEU A 92 18.44 -5.21 15.04
C LEU A 92 17.67 -5.34 16.37
N ARG A 93 17.24 -4.22 16.97
CA ARG A 93 16.33 -4.26 18.13
C ARG A 93 15.00 -4.92 17.75
N GLN A 94 14.35 -5.55 18.73
CA GLN A 94 13.04 -6.18 18.54
C GLN A 94 11.98 -5.11 18.24
N LEU A 95 11.80 -4.83 16.96
CA LEU A 95 10.81 -3.92 16.41
C LEU A 95 9.80 -4.72 15.60
N THR A 96 8.56 -4.23 15.52
CA THR A 96 7.61 -4.78 14.54
C THR A 96 8.14 -4.56 13.11
N PRO A 97 7.75 -5.38 12.12
CA PRO A 97 8.17 -5.18 10.73
C PRO A 97 7.89 -3.75 10.22
N PHE A 98 6.78 -3.14 10.64
CA PHE A 98 6.43 -1.77 10.28
C PHE A 98 7.35 -0.73 10.93
N GLU A 99 7.67 -0.85 12.21
CA GLU A 99 8.62 0.05 12.88
C GLU A 99 10.04 -0.09 12.32
N SER A 100 10.49 -1.32 12.09
CA SER A 100 11.77 -1.60 11.43
C SER A 100 11.83 -0.95 10.06
N THR A 101 10.81 -1.18 9.21
CA THR A 101 10.75 -0.61 7.86
C THR A 101 10.68 0.91 7.89
N THR A 102 9.84 1.54 8.71
CA THR A 102 9.73 3.01 8.78
C THR A 102 10.99 3.68 9.34
N LYS A 103 11.62 3.09 10.36
CA LYS A 103 12.91 3.55 10.89
C LYS A 103 13.99 3.50 9.81
N ASN A 104 14.06 2.40 9.07
CA ASN A 104 15.02 2.22 7.98
C ASN A 104 14.74 3.17 6.82
N LEU A 105 13.48 3.36 6.44
CA LEU A 105 13.11 4.30 5.39
C LEU A 105 13.50 5.75 5.74
N ARG A 106 13.33 6.17 7.00
CA ARG A 106 13.73 7.53 7.44
C ARG A 106 15.24 7.69 7.56
N GLY A 107 15.92 6.77 8.25
CA GLY A 107 17.35 6.89 8.49
C GLY A 107 18.17 6.58 7.23
N THR A 108 18.00 5.38 6.68
CA THR A 108 18.83 4.88 5.58
C THR A 108 18.68 5.72 4.31
N PHE A 109 17.47 6.13 3.91
CA PHE A 109 17.34 6.96 2.70
C PHE A 109 17.76 8.42 2.90
N ALA A 110 17.59 8.98 4.10
CA ALA A 110 18.10 10.31 4.40
C ALA A 110 19.64 10.34 4.31
N ASP A 111 20.32 9.25 4.68
CA ASP A 111 21.78 9.13 4.58
C ASP A 111 22.26 8.75 3.16
N MET A 112 21.48 7.95 2.43
CA MET A 112 21.81 7.51 1.07
C MET A 112 21.76 8.63 0.02
N ILE A 113 20.83 9.59 0.13
CA ILE A 113 20.71 10.67 -0.86
C ILE A 113 22.01 11.51 -0.93
N PRO A 114 22.57 12.03 0.20
CA PRO A 114 23.84 12.74 0.18
C PRO A 114 25.02 11.88 -0.28
N GLN A 115 25.06 10.61 0.08
CA GLN A 115 26.12 9.70 -0.36
C GLN A 115 26.06 9.47 -1.88
N SER A 116 24.87 9.18 -2.42
CA SER A 116 24.64 8.99 -3.85
C SER A 116 25.00 10.25 -4.64
N ALA A 117 24.66 11.43 -4.11
CA ALA A 117 25.05 12.71 -4.71
C ALA A 117 26.56 12.95 -4.72
N ARG A 118 27.32 12.37 -3.78
CA ARG A 118 28.80 12.39 -3.80
C ARG A 118 29.38 11.39 -4.80
N ASP A 119 28.74 10.25 -4.98
CA ASP A 119 29.21 9.17 -5.86
C ASP A 119 28.91 9.45 -7.35
N ASP A 120 27.83 10.18 -7.65
CA ASP A 120 27.36 10.43 -9.03
C ASP A 120 28.38 11.13 -9.95
N PRO A 121 29.16 12.15 -9.52
CA PRO A 121 30.23 12.71 -10.34
C PRO A 121 31.31 11.69 -10.74
N TYR A 122 31.64 10.75 -9.85
CA TYR A 122 32.59 9.67 -10.17
C TYR A 122 31.98 8.69 -11.16
N LEU A 123 30.69 8.35 -11.00
CA LEU A 123 29.98 7.52 -11.96
C LEU A 123 29.93 8.18 -13.35
N ALA A 124 29.67 9.48 -13.44
CA ALA A 124 29.72 10.23 -14.70
C ALA A 124 31.11 10.17 -15.36
N ALA A 125 32.18 10.31 -14.57
CA ALA A 125 33.56 10.18 -15.05
C ALA A 125 33.88 8.75 -15.52
N ILE A 126 33.38 7.73 -14.82
CA ILE A 126 33.50 6.32 -15.22
C ILE A 126 32.77 6.08 -16.53
N ILE A 127 31.51 6.51 -16.67
CA ILE A 127 30.72 6.37 -17.90
C ILE A 127 31.46 7.02 -19.09
N THR A 128 32.04 8.20 -18.88
CA THR A 128 32.81 8.93 -19.91
C THR A 128 34.06 8.17 -20.35
N ARG A 129 34.77 7.55 -19.41
CA ARG A 129 36.01 6.78 -19.65
C ARG A 129 35.74 5.40 -20.26
N VAL A 130 34.83 4.65 -19.64
CA VAL A 130 34.49 3.26 -20.01
C VAL A 130 33.69 3.21 -21.31
N LYS A 131 32.83 4.21 -21.56
CA LYS A 131 31.91 4.28 -22.72
C LYS A 131 31.11 2.98 -22.89
N PRO A 132 30.31 2.59 -21.88
CA PRO A 132 29.56 1.35 -21.95
C PRO A 132 28.51 1.37 -23.05
N ASP A 133 28.25 0.22 -23.67
CA ASP A 133 27.14 0.04 -24.61
C ASP A 133 25.80 -0.06 -23.86
N VAL A 134 25.82 -0.65 -22.65
CA VAL A 134 24.66 -0.82 -21.77
C VAL A 134 25.07 -0.68 -20.30
N ILE A 135 24.22 -0.05 -19.49
CA ILE A 135 24.38 0.06 -18.04
C ILE A 135 23.38 -0.88 -17.34
N ILE A 136 23.80 -1.71 -16.40
CA ILE A 136 22.90 -2.49 -15.53
C ILE A 136 22.93 -1.86 -14.14
N ALA A 137 21.84 -1.23 -13.73
CA ALA A 137 21.72 -0.52 -12.46
C ALA A 137 20.91 -1.33 -11.46
N ASP A 138 21.56 -1.86 -10.42
CA ASP A 138 20.91 -2.58 -9.31
C ASP A 138 20.96 -1.72 -8.05
N HIS A 139 20.19 -0.63 -8.06
CA HIS A 139 20.20 0.36 -6.99
C HIS A 139 18.77 0.77 -6.60
N VAL A 140 18.57 1.09 -5.32
CA VAL A 140 17.29 1.57 -4.78
C VAL A 140 16.98 3.03 -5.12
N MET A 141 17.79 3.66 -5.99
CA MET A 141 17.65 5.04 -6.45
C MET A 141 18.17 5.20 -7.87
N ASN A 142 17.57 6.10 -8.67
CA ASN A 142 18.16 6.48 -9.96
C ASN A 142 19.27 7.53 -9.76
N PHE A 143 20.30 7.46 -10.61
CA PHE A 143 21.41 8.40 -10.62
C PHE A 143 21.30 9.34 -11.83
N PRO A 144 21.46 10.67 -11.67
CA PRO A 144 21.47 11.62 -12.78
C PRO A 144 22.42 11.21 -13.90
N SER A 145 23.62 10.76 -13.57
CA SER A 145 24.62 10.32 -14.56
C SER A 145 24.15 9.16 -15.44
N ILE A 146 23.26 8.29 -14.95
CA ILE A 146 22.64 7.23 -15.75
C ILE A 146 21.52 7.81 -16.61
N LEU A 147 20.60 8.57 -16.01
CA LEU A 147 19.42 9.13 -16.69
C LEU A 147 19.79 10.10 -17.82
N LEU A 148 20.89 10.85 -17.66
CA LEU A 148 21.37 11.85 -18.61
C LEU A 148 22.38 11.30 -19.63
N SER A 149 22.87 10.07 -19.45
CA SER A 149 23.91 9.50 -20.31
C SER A 149 23.48 9.29 -21.77
N GLY A 150 22.18 9.12 -22.02
CA GLY A 150 21.65 8.66 -23.31
C GLY A 150 22.00 7.20 -23.65
N ILE A 151 22.67 6.48 -22.74
CA ILE A 151 23.06 5.07 -22.91
C ILE A 151 21.86 4.19 -22.50
N PRO A 152 21.50 3.16 -23.28
CA PRO A 152 20.50 2.18 -22.86
C PRO A 152 20.87 1.56 -21.53
N TRP A 153 19.94 1.52 -20.58
CA TRP A 153 20.19 0.97 -19.26
C TRP A 153 19.11 -0.01 -18.83
N VAL A 154 19.49 -1.01 -18.06
CA VAL A 154 18.61 -2.04 -17.52
C VAL A 154 18.47 -1.80 -16.03
N PHE A 155 17.23 -1.67 -15.56
CA PHE A 155 16.97 -1.70 -14.11
C PHE A 155 17.05 -3.15 -13.63
N SER A 156 17.97 -3.45 -12.73
CA SER A 156 18.05 -4.75 -12.06
C SER A 156 17.50 -4.65 -10.65
N TYR A 157 16.68 -5.62 -10.26
CA TYR A 157 16.15 -5.69 -8.90
C TYR A 157 16.54 -7.01 -8.24
N SER A 158 17.53 -6.93 -7.35
CA SER A 158 18.05 -8.07 -6.56
C SER A 158 17.27 -8.38 -5.28
N SER A 159 16.08 -7.81 -5.10
CA SER A 159 15.22 -7.97 -3.91
C SER A 159 13.90 -8.68 -4.22
N ASN A 160 13.07 -8.89 -3.19
CA ASN A 160 11.78 -9.57 -3.35
C ASN A 160 10.89 -8.78 -4.34
N PRO A 161 10.26 -9.43 -5.34
CA PRO A 161 9.54 -8.72 -6.39
C PRO A 161 8.29 -7.97 -5.92
N LEU A 162 7.81 -8.20 -4.69
CA LEU A 162 6.68 -7.47 -4.10
C LEU A 162 6.88 -5.94 -4.19
N SER A 163 8.12 -5.46 -4.02
CA SER A 163 8.49 -4.05 -4.10
C SER A 163 8.82 -3.53 -5.51
N LEU A 164 8.74 -4.35 -6.57
CA LEU A 164 8.88 -3.86 -7.96
C LEU A 164 7.80 -2.84 -8.33
N ASP A 165 6.63 -2.95 -7.70
CA ASP A 165 5.52 -2.02 -7.87
C ASP A 165 5.34 -1.09 -6.66
N LEU A 166 6.43 -0.50 -6.19
CA LEU A 166 6.29 0.76 -5.43
C LEU A 166 5.67 1.88 -6.28
N CYS A 167 5.59 1.67 -7.61
CA CYS A 167 5.16 2.68 -8.55
C CYS A 167 3.64 2.90 -8.57
N HIS A 168 2.86 1.83 -8.43
CA HIS A 168 1.41 1.85 -8.55
C HIS A 168 0.66 1.22 -7.36
N GLU A 169 1.39 0.60 -6.42
CA GLU A 169 0.85 -0.04 -5.22
C GLU A 169 -0.31 -1.00 -5.55
N ASP A 170 -0.04 -2.06 -6.33
CA ASP A 170 -1.06 -3.07 -6.65
C ASP A 170 -1.76 -3.58 -5.39
N ARG A 171 -3.04 -3.23 -5.27
CA ARG A 171 -3.91 -3.57 -4.13
C ARG A 171 -4.19 -5.06 -4.00
N ARG A 172 -3.86 -5.87 -5.01
CA ARG A 172 -3.93 -7.33 -4.94
C ARG A 172 -2.76 -7.92 -4.17
N LEU A 173 -1.69 -7.16 -4.01
CA LEU A 173 -0.50 -7.56 -3.26
C LEU A 173 -0.43 -6.83 -1.91
N PRO A 174 0.21 -7.43 -0.90
CA PRO A 174 0.47 -6.75 0.36
C PRO A 174 1.47 -5.60 0.20
N PRO A 175 1.47 -4.61 1.12
CA PRO A 175 2.52 -3.62 1.21
C PRO A 175 3.87 -4.32 1.44
N SER A 176 4.85 -3.99 0.61
CA SER A 176 6.18 -4.57 0.68
C SER A 176 6.93 -4.20 1.96
N LEU A 177 7.90 -5.03 2.33
CA LEU A 177 8.82 -4.92 3.46
C LEU A 177 8.19 -5.18 4.83
N LEU A 178 6.99 -5.74 4.87
CA LEU A 178 6.24 -5.97 6.11
C LEU A 178 6.01 -7.47 6.41
N GLY A 179 6.24 -8.35 5.43
CA GLY A 179 5.95 -9.78 5.58
C GLY A 179 4.48 -10.07 5.79
N LEU A 180 3.60 -9.30 5.16
CA LEU A 180 2.17 -9.53 5.22
C LEU A 180 1.77 -10.62 4.23
N SER A 181 0.79 -11.42 4.61
CA SER A 181 0.31 -12.50 3.76
C SER A 181 -0.48 -11.96 2.57
N ILE A 182 -0.45 -12.59 1.40
CA ILE A 182 -1.37 -12.24 0.29
C ILE A 182 -2.85 -12.47 0.65
N ASN A 183 -3.11 -13.23 1.71
CA ASN A 183 -4.45 -13.53 2.23
C ASN A 183 -4.79 -12.71 3.48
N SER A 184 -3.90 -11.82 3.93
CA SER A 184 -4.17 -10.94 5.08
C SER A 184 -5.11 -9.78 4.71
N ASP A 185 -5.65 -9.11 5.72
CA ASP A 185 -6.70 -8.09 5.54
C ASP A 185 -6.21 -6.92 4.66
N LYS A 186 -6.88 -6.73 3.52
CA LYS A 186 -6.57 -5.67 2.56
C LYS A 186 -6.86 -4.27 3.11
N ASN A 187 -7.71 -4.14 4.13
CA ASN A 187 -7.94 -2.86 4.79
C ASN A 187 -6.72 -2.45 5.62
N GLU A 188 -6.09 -3.40 6.31
CA GLU A 188 -4.82 -3.19 7.01
C GLU A 188 -3.72 -2.77 6.01
N TRP A 189 -3.71 -3.35 4.82
CA TRP A 189 -2.76 -2.99 3.77
C TRP A 189 -2.87 -1.52 3.37
N GLU A 190 -4.08 -0.99 3.18
CA GLU A 190 -4.28 0.41 2.78
C GLU A 190 -3.81 1.39 3.87
N VAL A 191 -4.01 1.06 5.14
CA VAL A 191 -3.50 1.84 6.27
C VAL A 191 -1.97 1.83 6.26
N LEU A 192 -1.35 0.66 6.14
CA LEU A 192 0.10 0.51 6.16
C LEU A 192 0.74 1.15 4.91
N ARG A 193 0.14 1.04 3.73
CA ARG A 193 0.53 1.75 2.50
C ARG A 193 0.52 3.25 2.71
N SER A 194 -0.56 3.79 3.27
CA SER A 194 -0.69 5.23 3.53
C SER A 194 0.44 5.74 4.44
N ARG A 195 0.74 5.02 5.52
CA ARG A 195 1.83 5.42 6.43
C ARG A 195 3.22 5.24 5.81
N LEU A 196 3.46 4.18 5.05
CA LEU A 196 4.71 4.01 4.30
C LEU A 196 4.90 5.14 3.27
N ARG A 197 3.82 5.57 2.63
CA ARG A 197 3.83 6.69 1.68
C ARG A 197 4.17 8.02 2.36
N GLU A 198 3.63 8.29 3.54
CA GLU A 198 3.98 9.48 4.32
C GLU A 198 5.49 9.56 4.58
N VAL A 199 6.08 8.45 5.04
CA VAL A 199 7.53 8.38 5.29
C VAL A 199 8.35 8.63 4.01
N ARG A 200 7.93 8.07 2.87
CA ARG A 200 8.61 8.33 1.58
C ARG A 200 8.49 9.79 1.14
N LEU A 201 7.35 10.42 1.42
CA LEU A 201 7.11 11.83 1.09
C LEU A 201 7.96 12.79 1.93
N GLU A 202 8.45 12.37 3.11
CA GLU A 202 9.39 13.15 3.93
C GLU A 202 10.76 13.28 3.22
N VAL A 203 11.28 12.19 2.65
CA VAL A 203 12.61 12.15 2.00
C VAL A 203 12.58 12.56 0.52
N TRP A 204 11.44 12.39 -0.14
CA TRP A 204 11.27 12.63 -1.58
C TRP A 204 11.72 14.03 -2.08
N PRO A 205 11.43 15.16 -1.38
CA PRO A 205 11.82 16.48 -1.85
C PRO A 205 13.35 16.63 -2.00
N ALA A 206 14.13 16.08 -1.06
CA ALA A 206 15.58 16.16 -1.11
C ALA A 206 16.14 15.42 -2.35
N TYR A 207 15.62 14.21 -2.60
CA TYR A 207 16.00 13.42 -3.77
C TYR A 207 15.60 14.10 -5.09
N ARG A 208 14.35 14.55 -5.21
CA ARG A 208 13.88 15.28 -6.41
C ARG A 208 14.72 16.52 -6.68
N ASN A 209 15.03 17.30 -5.64
CA ASN A 209 15.80 18.52 -5.79
C ASN A 209 17.22 18.24 -6.29
N TRP A 210 17.84 17.14 -5.85
CA TRP A 210 19.12 16.68 -6.40
C TRP A 210 19.01 16.36 -7.90
N LEU A 211 18.06 15.52 -8.32
CA LEU A 211 17.88 15.17 -9.74
C LEU A 211 17.66 16.40 -10.64
N VAL A 212 16.82 17.33 -10.19
CA VAL A 212 16.54 18.58 -10.93
C VAL A 212 17.77 19.48 -11.00
N LYS A 213 18.53 19.58 -9.90
CA LYS A 213 19.77 20.37 -9.84
C LYS A 213 20.81 19.85 -10.83
N GLU A 214 20.93 18.53 -10.99
CA GLU A 214 21.86 17.90 -11.94
C GLU A 214 21.33 17.90 -13.39
N GLY A 215 20.13 18.45 -13.66
CA GLY A 215 19.63 18.71 -15.01
C GLY A 215 18.60 17.72 -15.55
N CYS A 216 18.08 16.80 -14.72
CA CYS A 216 17.01 15.89 -15.14
C CYS A 216 15.71 16.65 -15.44
N GLN A 217 15.09 16.35 -16.59
CA GLN A 217 13.82 16.94 -17.03
C GLN A 217 12.62 16.29 -16.33
N PRO A 218 11.45 16.97 -16.25
CA PRO A 218 10.28 16.46 -15.54
C PRO A 218 9.80 15.06 -15.93
N ASP A 219 9.95 14.69 -17.20
CA ASP A 219 9.62 13.37 -17.77
C ASP A 219 10.63 12.27 -17.41
N GLN A 220 11.84 12.65 -16.96
CA GLN A 220 12.89 11.75 -16.48
C GLN A 220 12.85 11.54 -14.95
N LEU A 221 12.06 12.35 -14.22
CA LEU A 221 11.97 12.27 -12.77
C LEU A 221 11.07 11.11 -12.32
N PRO A 222 11.42 10.40 -11.23
CA PRO A 222 10.51 9.46 -10.62
C PRO A 222 9.20 10.10 -10.16
N LEU A 223 8.15 9.29 -10.02
CA LEU A 223 6.87 9.80 -9.52
C LEU A 223 6.99 10.21 -8.05
N LYS A 224 6.13 11.14 -7.63
CA LYS A 224 6.14 11.70 -6.28
C LYS A 224 6.08 10.62 -5.19
N GLY A 225 7.13 10.54 -4.39
CA GLY A 225 7.27 9.57 -3.28
C GLY A 225 7.98 8.27 -3.65
N GLN A 226 8.60 8.17 -4.83
CA GLN A 226 9.35 6.99 -5.27
C GLN A 226 10.83 7.31 -5.34
N LEU A 227 11.70 6.40 -4.92
CA LEU A 227 13.14 6.68 -4.95
C LEU A 227 13.80 6.16 -6.23
N TRP A 228 13.13 5.32 -7.00
CA TRP A 228 13.57 4.85 -8.31
C TRP A 228 12.40 4.80 -9.31
N SER A 229 12.69 4.57 -10.57
CA SER A 229 11.74 4.32 -11.65
C SER A 229 12.23 3.20 -12.55
N PRO A 230 11.31 2.42 -13.14
CA PRO A 230 11.65 1.41 -14.13
C PRO A 230 12.40 2.02 -15.29
N SER A 231 13.33 1.26 -15.86
CA SER A 231 13.96 1.64 -17.12
C SER A 231 12.93 1.61 -18.25
N PRO A 232 12.95 2.61 -19.16
CA PRO A 232 12.17 2.55 -20.39
C PRO A 232 12.70 1.53 -21.39
N TYR A 233 13.92 1.01 -21.20
CA TYR A 233 14.56 0.06 -22.11
C TYR A 233 14.27 -1.40 -21.73
N ALA A 234 14.65 -1.81 -20.51
CA ALA A 234 14.42 -3.16 -19.99
C ALA A 234 14.58 -3.21 -18.46
N ASN A 235 13.84 -4.11 -17.82
CA ASN A 235 13.82 -4.30 -16.38
C ASN A 235 14.02 -5.79 -16.09
N VAL A 236 14.83 -6.11 -15.10
CA VAL A 236 15.12 -7.49 -14.72
C VAL A 236 15.04 -7.68 -13.22
N TYR A 237 14.61 -8.86 -12.78
CA TYR A 237 14.56 -9.18 -11.36
C TYR A 237 14.82 -10.67 -11.11
N MET A 238 15.46 -10.98 -9.99
CA MET A 238 15.81 -12.36 -9.65
C MET A 238 14.87 -12.91 -8.59
N PHE A 239 14.01 -13.84 -9.00
CA PHE A 239 13.11 -14.56 -8.11
C PHE A 239 12.61 -15.86 -8.75
N THR A 240 12.49 -16.91 -7.96
CA THR A 240 12.06 -18.23 -8.42
C THR A 240 10.56 -18.21 -8.77
N LYS A 241 10.18 -18.79 -9.92
CA LYS A 241 8.80 -18.87 -10.45
C LYS A 241 7.77 -19.27 -9.40
N GLU A 242 8.09 -20.28 -8.61
CA GLU A 242 7.20 -20.86 -7.60
C GLU A 242 6.95 -19.94 -6.41
N LEU A 243 7.83 -18.95 -6.20
CA LEU A 243 7.66 -17.93 -5.18
C LEU A 243 7.16 -16.61 -5.76
N ASP A 244 7.23 -16.40 -7.08
CA ASP A 244 6.86 -15.15 -7.72
C ASP A 244 5.38 -14.80 -7.52
N TYR A 245 5.06 -13.51 -7.69
CA TYR A 245 3.72 -12.95 -7.57
C TYR A 245 3.06 -12.72 -8.93
N THR A 246 3.64 -13.22 -10.03
CA THR A 246 3.13 -13.02 -11.40
C THR A 246 1.74 -13.63 -11.62
N ASP A 247 1.37 -14.62 -10.80
CA ASP A 247 0.02 -15.18 -10.71
C ASP A 247 -1.02 -14.17 -10.20
N VAL A 248 -0.62 -13.31 -9.26
CA VAL A 248 -1.48 -12.28 -8.66
C VAL A 248 -1.36 -10.93 -9.39
N ARG A 249 -0.13 -10.55 -9.77
CA ARG A 249 0.24 -9.32 -10.47
C ARG A 249 1.15 -9.66 -11.66
N PRO A 250 0.59 -9.81 -12.87
CA PRO A 250 1.36 -9.78 -14.09
C PRO A 250 2.16 -8.48 -14.19
N LEU A 251 3.42 -8.58 -14.61
CA LEU A 251 4.30 -7.44 -14.83
C LEU A 251 4.31 -7.06 -16.32
N PRO A 252 4.60 -5.79 -16.67
CA PRO A 252 4.78 -5.39 -18.07
C PRO A 252 5.85 -6.25 -18.76
N GLU A 253 5.74 -6.42 -20.08
CA GLU A 253 6.66 -7.25 -20.87
C GLU A 253 8.11 -6.75 -20.85
N THR A 254 8.33 -5.50 -20.45
CA THR A 254 9.67 -4.95 -20.20
C THR A 254 10.33 -5.51 -18.95
N TYR A 255 9.61 -6.28 -18.12
CA TYR A 255 10.15 -6.98 -16.94
C TYR A 255 10.45 -8.43 -17.25
N HIS A 256 11.67 -8.85 -16.93
CA HIS A 256 12.13 -10.19 -17.18
C HIS A 256 12.65 -10.83 -15.90
N ARG A 257 12.08 -11.98 -15.56
CA ARG A 257 12.46 -12.76 -14.38
C ARG A 257 13.65 -13.65 -14.68
N PHE A 258 14.58 -13.73 -13.73
CA PHE A 258 15.54 -14.82 -13.62
C PHE A 258 15.19 -15.71 -12.44
N ASP A 259 15.05 -17.01 -12.69
CA ASP A 259 14.76 -18.00 -11.63
C ASP A 259 15.93 -18.14 -10.65
N TYR A 260 17.15 -17.94 -11.14
CA TYR A 260 18.40 -18.04 -10.39
C TYR A 260 19.53 -17.27 -11.08
N CYS A 261 20.54 -16.89 -10.30
CA CYS A 261 21.81 -16.41 -10.80
C CYS A 261 22.93 -16.94 -9.91
N MET A 262 23.36 -18.18 -10.17
CA MET A 262 24.38 -18.86 -9.36
C MET A 262 25.76 -18.36 -9.76
N ARG A 263 26.38 -17.55 -8.90
CA ARG A 263 27.80 -17.22 -9.04
C ARG A 263 28.65 -18.48 -8.81
N THR A 264 29.69 -18.69 -9.61
CA THR A 264 30.72 -19.68 -9.27
C THR A 264 31.61 -19.12 -8.15
N GLY A 265 32.13 -19.98 -7.28
CA GLY A 265 33.18 -19.59 -6.34
C GLY A 265 34.37 -19.00 -7.10
N GLY A 266 35.14 -18.12 -6.45
CA GLY A 266 36.32 -17.53 -7.08
C GLY A 266 37.35 -18.59 -7.48
N GLU A 267 38.15 -18.30 -8.50
CA GLU A 267 39.22 -19.22 -8.93
C GLU A 267 40.12 -19.58 -7.73
N GLY A 268 40.34 -20.87 -7.50
CA GLY A 268 41.22 -21.37 -6.43
C GLY A 268 40.57 -21.64 -5.07
N GLN A 269 39.23 -21.57 -4.92
CA GLN A 269 38.58 -22.05 -3.69
C GLN A 269 38.63 -23.57 -3.59
N GLU A 270 39.21 -24.10 -2.50
CA GLU A 270 39.17 -25.54 -2.21
C GLU A 270 37.72 -26.02 -1.98
N PRO A 271 37.39 -27.26 -2.41
CA PRO A 271 36.11 -27.87 -2.10
C PRO A 271 35.88 -27.97 -0.59
N PHE A 272 34.72 -27.52 -0.13
CA PHE A 272 34.33 -27.62 1.27
C PHE A 272 34.09 -29.09 1.61
N VAL A 273 34.76 -29.56 2.65
CA VAL A 273 34.61 -30.91 3.18
C VAL A 273 33.93 -30.83 4.54
N VAL A 274 32.89 -31.64 4.76
CA VAL A 274 32.22 -31.73 6.06
C VAL A 274 33.26 -32.10 7.14
N PRO A 275 33.45 -31.26 8.17
CA PRO A 275 34.47 -31.46 9.20
C PRO A 275 34.33 -32.79 9.93
N ASP A 276 35.48 -33.39 10.29
CA ASP A 276 35.51 -34.70 10.94
C ASP A 276 34.77 -34.73 12.29
N CYS A 277 34.71 -33.60 13.00
CA CYS A 277 33.97 -33.49 14.26
C CYS A 277 32.44 -33.65 14.09
N LEU A 278 31.92 -33.48 12.87
CA LEU A 278 30.53 -33.76 12.52
C LEU A 278 30.37 -35.10 11.80
N ARG A 279 31.42 -35.60 11.14
CA ARG A 279 31.38 -36.85 10.38
C ARG A 279 31.13 -38.03 11.32
N GLY A 280 30.21 -38.93 10.94
CA GLY A 280 29.86 -40.10 11.74
C GLY A 280 28.95 -39.86 12.95
N LYS A 281 28.69 -38.60 13.35
CA LYS A 281 27.68 -38.30 14.37
C LYS A 281 26.25 -38.54 13.81
N PRO A 282 25.28 -38.95 14.65
CA PRO A 282 23.91 -39.24 14.21
C PRO A 282 23.17 -37.96 13.76
N GLY A 283 22.07 -38.14 13.02
CA GLY A 283 21.19 -37.05 12.59
C GLY A 283 21.54 -36.40 11.24
N LYS A 284 20.60 -35.58 10.76
CA LYS A 284 20.68 -34.84 9.51
C LYS A 284 21.66 -33.67 9.61
N LEU A 285 22.20 -33.21 8.47
CA LEU A 285 23.13 -32.09 8.42
C LEU A 285 22.37 -30.81 8.07
N ILE A 286 22.47 -29.78 8.90
CA ILE A 286 21.70 -28.54 8.79
C ILE A 286 22.67 -27.37 8.65
N TYR A 287 22.39 -26.43 7.74
CA TYR A 287 23.14 -25.18 7.66
C TYR A 287 22.39 -24.07 8.40
N PHE A 288 23.06 -23.38 9.33
CA PHE A 288 22.50 -22.24 10.07
C PHE A 288 23.29 -20.97 9.76
N SER A 289 22.60 -19.97 9.18
CA SER A 289 23.20 -18.67 8.84
C SER A 289 22.20 -17.53 8.86
N LEU A 290 22.41 -16.55 9.74
CA LEU A 290 21.62 -15.30 9.77
C LEU A 290 22.27 -14.15 8.97
N GLY A 291 23.25 -14.46 8.11
CA GLY A 291 24.01 -13.47 7.34
C GLY A 291 24.96 -12.63 8.22
N SER A 292 25.76 -11.76 7.60
CA SER A 292 26.80 -10.98 8.30
C SER A 292 26.22 -10.05 9.39
N MET A 293 25.08 -9.40 9.12
CA MET A 293 24.42 -8.52 10.09
C MET A 293 23.72 -9.28 11.21
N GLY A 294 22.96 -10.33 10.90
CA GLY A 294 22.28 -11.13 11.94
C GLY A 294 23.25 -11.81 12.89
N SER A 295 24.37 -12.31 12.34
CA SER A 295 25.43 -12.95 13.13
C SER A 295 26.20 -11.97 14.03
N ALA A 296 26.11 -10.67 13.78
CA ALA A 296 26.68 -9.64 14.66
C ALA A 296 25.91 -9.51 15.99
N ASN A 297 24.66 -9.98 16.05
CA ASN A 297 23.90 -10.06 17.29
C ASN A 297 24.28 -11.34 18.06
N VAL A 298 25.36 -11.26 18.85
CA VAL A 298 25.92 -12.39 19.60
C VAL A 298 24.93 -13.02 20.58
N GLU A 299 24.06 -12.22 21.21
CA GLU A 299 23.07 -12.73 22.16
C GLU A 299 22.00 -13.57 21.45
N LEU A 300 21.51 -13.09 20.30
CA LEU A 300 20.61 -13.86 19.45
C LEU A 300 21.26 -15.16 18.98
N MET A 301 22.50 -15.09 18.48
CA MET A 301 23.24 -16.27 18.02
C MET A 301 23.43 -17.28 19.16
N ARG A 302 23.86 -16.84 20.34
CA ARG A 302 24.06 -17.69 21.52
C ARG A 302 22.77 -18.40 21.93
N ARG A 303 21.65 -17.67 21.94
CA ARG A 303 20.32 -18.23 22.26
C ARG A 303 19.91 -19.30 21.25
N LEU A 304 19.95 -19.00 19.95
CA LEU A 304 19.53 -19.93 18.90
C LEU A 304 20.44 -21.16 18.82
N VAL A 305 21.76 -20.98 18.92
CA VAL A 305 22.72 -22.09 19.03
C VAL A 305 22.43 -22.93 20.27
N GLY A 306 22.14 -22.32 21.42
CA GLY A 306 21.79 -23.03 22.65
C GLY A 306 20.50 -23.85 22.52
N ILE A 307 19.51 -23.37 21.77
CA ILE A 307 18.30 -24.15 21.45
C ILE A 307 18.66 -25.34 20.57
N LEU A 308 19.32 -25.09 19.44
CA LEU A 308 19.69 -26.10 18.45
C LEU A 308 20.69 -27.14 18.99
N ALA A 309 21.41 -26.82 20.07
CA ALA A 309 22.26 -27.77 20.80
C ALA A 309 21.50 -29.01 21.28
N ASN A 310 20.20 -28.86 21.55
CA ASN A 310 19.33 -29.94 22.02
C ASN A 310 18.71 -30.76 20.88
N SER A 311 19.01 -30.42 19.62
CA SER A 311 18.55 -31.20 18.47
C SER A 311 19.39 -32.47 18.29
N PRO A 312 18.79 -33.60 17.86
CA PRO A 312 19.53 -34.81 17.49
C PRO A 312 20.31 -34.66 16.17
N HIS A 313 20.31 -33.47 15.55
CA HIS A 313 20.93 -33.19 14.26
C HIS A 313 22.26 -32.44 14.40
N ARG A 314 22.97 -32.34 13.27
CA ARG A 314 24.32 -31.77 13.18
C ARG A 314 24.27 -30.46 12.41
N PHE A 315 25.02 -29.46 12.86
CA PHE A 315 24.92 -28.11 12.30
C PHE A 315 26.25 -27.59 11.78
N ILE A 316 26.23 -27.02 10.58
CA ILE A 316 27.25 -26.09 10.10
C ILE A 316 26.73 -24.68 10.41
N VAL A 317 27.51 -23.88 11.13
CA VAL A 317 27.11 -22.54 11.59
C VAL A 317 28.01 -21.49 10.95
N SER A 318 27.41 -20.54 10.22
CA SER A 318 28.11 -19.31 9.84
C SER A 318 28.13 -18.37 11.04
N LYS A 319 29.27 -18.27 11.72
CA LYS A 319 29.35 -17.61 13.04
C LYS A 319 29.42 -16.08 12.97
N GLY A 320 29.82 -15.53 11.82
CA GLY A 320 29.96 -14.10 11.59
C GLY A 320 31.15 -13.47 12.29
N VAL A 321 31.22 -12.14 12.19
CA VAL A 321 32.27 -11.27 12.74
C VAL A 321 32.71 -11.65 14.16
N TYR A 322 31.78 -11.81 15.11
CA TYR A 322 32.07 -12.12 16.51
C TYR A 322 32.14 -13.62 16.81
N HIS A 323 32.60 -14.41 15.85
CA HIS A 323 32.71 -15.87 15.97
C HIS A 323 33.43 -16.34 17.25
N ASP A 324 34.37 -15.57 17.80
CA ASP A 324 35.11 -16.00 19.01
C ASP A 324 34.38 -15.71 20.33
N GLN A 325 33.25 -14.99 20.33
CA GLN A 325 32.52 -14.60 21.55
C GLN A 325 31.52 -15.65 22.06
N TYR A 326 31.36 -16.76 21.34
CA TYR A 326 30.54 -17.88 21.77
C TYR A 326 31.08 -19.21 21.23
N ALA A 327 31.01 -20.23 22.08
CA ALA A 327 31.37 -21.59 21.73
C ALA A 327 30.21 -22.30 21.02
N LEU A 328 30.55 -23.27 20.17
CA LEU A 328 29.59 -24.15 19.55
C LEU A 328 29.56 -25.49 20.31
N PRO A 329 28.36 -26.07 20.56
CA PRO A 329 28.22 -27.39 21.15
C PRO A 329 28.78 -28.50 20.24
N ASP A 330 28.97 -29.68 20.81
CA ASP A 330 29.59 -30.83 20.14
C ASP A 330 28.88 -31.25 18.84
N ASN A 331 27.57 -31.04 18.70
CA ASN A 331 26.83 -31.36 17.48
C ASN A 331 26.99 -30.30 16.37
N MET A 332 27.84 -29.30 16.55
CA MET A 332 28.01 -28.20 15.62
C MET A 332 29.47 -27.95 15.26
N TRP A 333 29.68 -27.46 14.05
CA TRP A 333 30.93 -26.84 13.62
C TRP A 333 30.61 -25.50 12.97
N GLY A 334 31.50 -24.53 13.07
CA GLY A 334 31.31 -23.26 12.42
C GLY A 334 32.56 -22.42 12.35
N ALA A 335 32.57 -21.50 11.40
CA ALA A 335 33.67 -20.56 11.14
C ALA A 335 33.11 -19.14 10.97
N ARG A 336 33.99 -18.12 10.97
CA ARG A 336 33.62 -16.71 10.73
C ARG A 336 32.76 -16.57 9.47
N THR A 337 33.22 -17.16 8.37
CA THR A 337 32.51 -17.26 7.10
C THR A 337 32.52 -18.71 6.61
N VAL A 338 31.43 -19.12 5.96
CA VAL A 338 31.24 -20.48 5.45
C VAL A 338 30.91 -20.39 3.95
N PRO A 339 31.49 -21.24 3.08
CA PRO A 339 31.24 -21.20 1.64
C PRO A 339 29.82 -21.71 1.32
N GLN A 340 28.82 -20.84 1.49
CA GLN A 340 27.38 -21.15 1.43
C GLN A 340 26.98 -21.99 0.21
N LEU A 341 27.41 -21.63 -1.00
CA LEU A 341 27.03 -22.34 -2.22
C LEU A 341 27.49 -23.81 -2.23
N GLN A 342 28.68 -24.08 -1.69
CA GLN A 342 29.19 -25.45 -1.58
C GLN A 342 28.44 -26.22 -0.48
N VAL A 343 28.13 -25.55 0.62
CA VAL A 343 27.44 -26.14 1.78
C VAL A 343 25.96 -26.44 1.49
N LEU A 344 25.25 -25.56 0.78
CA LEU A 344 23.83 -25.76 0.44
C LEU A 344 23.58 -27.03 -0.36
N GLY A 345 24.53 -27.44 -1.21
CA GLY A 345 24.45 -28.71 -1.95
C GLY A 345 24.56 -29.95 -1.04
N MET A 346 25.14 -29.83 0.15
CA MET A 346 25.46 -30.95 1.05
C MET A 346 24.47 -31.14 2.20
N VAL A 347 23.76 -30.09 2.60
CA VAL A 347 22.87 -30.13 3.78
C VAL A 347 21.47 -30.65 3.45
N ASP A 348 20.75 -31.08 4.48
CA ASP A 348 19.37 -31.54 4.41
C ASP A 348 18.36 -30.41 4.64
N LEU A 349 18.72 -29.34 5.37
CA LEU A 349 17.86 -28.19 5.69
C LEU A 349 18.67 -26.91 5.90
N LEU A 350 18.07 -25.77 5.57
CA LEU A 350 18.63 -24.44 5.80
C LEU A 350 17.84 -23.67 6.89
N ILE A 351 18.52 -23.12 7.89
CA ILE A 351 17.98 -22.09 8.78
C ILE A 351 18.62 -20.76 8.38
N THR A 352 17.82 -19.82 7.89
CA THR A 352 18.31 -18.58 7.25
C THR A 352 17.55 -17.34 7.67
N HIS A 353 18.17 -16.17 7.59
CA HIS A 353 17.47 -14.89 7.74
C HIS A 353 16.55 -14.53 6.54
N GLY A 354 16.63 -15.26 5.42
CA GLY A 354 15.72 -15.06 4.29
C GLY A 354 16.13 -13.96 3.30
N GLY A 355 17.41 -13.63 3.19
CA GLY A 355 17.90 -12.76 2.10
C GLY A 355 17.60 -13.35 0.72
N ASN A 356 17.30 -12.50 -0.27
CA ASN A 356 16.79 -12.90 -1.59
C ASN A 356 17.69 -13.93 -2.31
N ASN A 357 18.99 -13.68 -2.35
CA ASN A 357 19.96 -14.62 -2.95
C ASN A 357 19.96 -15.96 -2.21
N THR A 358 20.00 -15.94 -0.87
CA THR A 358 20.00 -17.18 -0.08
C THR A 358 18.72 -17.99 -0.30
N VAL A 359 17.56 -17.35 -0.43
CA VAL A 359 16.29 -18.02 -0.72
C VAL A 359 16.31 -18.68 -2.11
N THR A 360 16.74 -17.94 -3.13
CA THR A 360 16.82 -18.45 -4.51
C THR A 360 17.88 -19.56 -4.66
N GLU A 361 19.05 -19.42 -4.02
CA GLU A 361 20.08 -20.48 -3.95
C GLU A 361 19.57 -21.73 -3.22
N CYS A 362 18.78 -21.58 -2.16
CA CYS A 362 18.18 -22.71 -1.43
C CYS A 362 17.15 -23.45 -2.29
N MET A 363 16.31 -22.71 -3.04
CA MET A 363 15.35 -23.28 -4.00
C MET A 363 16.07 -23.99 -5.15
N TYR A 364 17.17 -23.42 -5.66
CA TYR A 364 18.03 -24.06 -6.67
C TYR A 364 18.54 -25.43 -6.21
N HIS A 365 18.91 -25.57 -4.93
CA HIS A 365 19.34 -26.85 -4.34
C HIS A 365 18.19 -27.72 -3.81
N GLY A 366 16.94 -27.26 -3.90
CA GLY A 366 15.76 -28.01 -3.47
C GLY A 366 15.74 -28.32 -1.97
N LYS A 367 16.18 -27.40 -1.11
CA LYS A 367 16.26 -27.62 0.34
C LYS A 367 15.09 -26.97 1.09
N PRO A 368 14.49 -27.64 2.08
CA PRO A 368 13.51 -27.01 2.96
C PRO A 368 14.21 -25.96 3.82
N MET A 369 13.46 -24.94 4.24
CA MET A 369 14.03 -23.83 4.99
C MET A 369 13.19 -23.37 6.19
N VAL A 370 13.86 -23.03 7.28
CA VAL A 370 13.32 -22.19 8.36
C VAL A 370 13.82 -20.78 8.11
N VAL A 371 12.90 -19.83 7.94
CA VAL A 371 13.21 -18.46 7.57
C VAL A 371 12.94 -17.53 8.75
N MET A 372 14.00 -16.88 9.24
CA MET A 372 14.03 -16.04 10.43
C MET A 372 14.32 -14.57 10.07
N PRO A 373 13.33 -13.83 9.56
CA PRO A 373 13.56 -12.51 9.01
C PRO A 373 13.95 -11.48 10.07
N LEU A 374 14.91 -10.63 9.74
CA LEU A 374 15.42 -9.58 10.63
C LEU A 374 15.02 -8.18 10.18
N PHE A 375 15.00 -7.91 8.86
CA PHE A 375 14.68 -6.59 8.31
C PHE A 375 14.38 -6.62 6.80
N TRP A 376 13.78 -5.54 6.27
CA TRP A 376 13.56 -5.31 4.83
C TRP A 376 12.79 -6.45 4.14
N ASN A 377 13.18 -6.82 2.91
CA ASN A 377 12.54 -7.82 2.07
C ASN A 377 12.64 -9.24 2.64
N GLN A 378 13.41 -9.46 3.72
CA GLN A 378 13.46 -10.74 4.41
C GLN A 378 12.08 -11.11 4.98
N TYR A 379 11.32 -10.13 5.49
CA TYR A 379 9.97 -10.38 5.98
C TYR A 379 9.06 -10.94 4.89
N ASP A 380 9.11 -10.34 3.69
CA ASP A 380 8.30 -10.76 2.54
C ASP A 380 8.75 -12.12 2.00
N ASN A 381 10.06 -12.35 1.93
CA ASN A 381 10.62 -13.66 1.55
C ASN A 381 10.18 -14.76 2.51
N ALA A 382 10.31 -14.53 3.82
CA ALA A 382 9.89 -15.49 4.83
C ALA A 382 8.40 -15.80 4.74
N GLN A 383 7.57 -14.76 4.57
CA GLN A 383 6.15 -14.92 4.40
C GLN A 383 5.82 -15.72 3.13
N ARG A 384 6.43 -15.39 1.99
CA ARG A 384 6.14 -16.05 0.71
C ARG A 384 6.55 -17.52 0.71
N VAL A 385 7.72 -17.83 1.26
CA VAL A 385 8.19 -19.21 1.44
C VAL A 385 7.23 -20.03 2.32
N HIS A 386 6.72 -19.42 3.39
CA HIS A 386 5.75 -20.05 4.29
C HIS A 386 4.41 -20.32 3.59
N GLU A 387 3.87 -19.32 2.90
CA GLU A 387 2.59 -19.43 2.18
C GLU A 387 2.61 -20.48 1.08
N GLN A 388 3.71 -20.53 0.33
CA GLN A 388 3.88 -21.49 -0.76
C GLN A 388 4.26 -22.89 -0.26
N GLY A 389 4.41 -23.07 1.06
CA GLY A 389 4.69 -24.34 1.70
C GLY A 389 6.07 -24.90 1.33
N PHE A 390 7.06 -24.04 1.08
CA PHE A 390 8.46 -24.46 0.84
C PHE A 390 9.34 -24.38 2.09
N GLY A 391 8.80 -23.79 3.16
CA GLY A 391 9.50 -23.62 4.42
C GLY A 391 8.60 -23.01 5.48
N VAL A 392 9.19 -22.57 6.58
CA VAL A 392 8.46 -22.02 7.73
C VAL A 392 9.05 -20.69 8.14
N ARG A 393 8.23 -19.65 8.18
CA ARG A 393 8.57 -18.38 8.79
C ARG A 393 8.58 -18.53 10.32
N MET A 394 9.61 -18.00 10.97
CA MET A 394 9.72 -18.01 12.42
C MET A 394 10.37 -16.71 12.92
N ASP A 395 9.85 -16.10 13.97
CA ASP A 395 10.47 -14.90 14.55
C ASP A 395 11.72 -15.29 15.38
N PRO A 396 12.93 -14.84 15.00
CA PRO A 396 14.17 -15.23 15.70
C PRO A 396 14.23 -14.76 17.15
N PHE A 397 13.55 -13.66 17.49
CA PHE A 397 13.58 -13.07 18.83
C PHE A 397 12.56 -13.71 19.78
N VAL A 398 11.49 -14.29 19.23
CA VAL A 398 10.37 -14.83 20.02
C VAL A 398 10.32 -16.36 20.01
N CYS A 399 10.86 -17.03 18.99
CA CYS A 399 10.72 -18.49 18.83
C CYS A 399 11.14 -19.28 20.07
N THR A 400 10.32 -20.24 20.51
CA THR A 400 10.66 -21.07 21.67
C THR A 400 11.52 -22.28 21.27
N ALA A 401 12.20 -22.89 22.25
CA ALA A 401 13.01 -24.07 21.99
C ALA A 401 12.18 -25.25 21.45
N PRO A 402 11.00 -25.60 22.03
CA PRO A 402 10.14 -26.64 21.46
C PRO A 402 9.70 -26.36 20.02
N ASP A 403 9.32 -25.11 19.71
CA ASP A 403 8.80 -24.76 18.39
C ASP A 403 9.86 -24.89 17.29
N LEU A 404 11.08 -24.39 17.55
CA LEU A 404 12.17 -24.45 16.58
C LEU A 404 12.59 -25.90 16.31
N LEU A 405 12.79 -26.69 17.38
CA LEU A 405 13.20 -28.09 17.25
C LEU A 405 12.12 -28.92 16.53
N ALA A 406 10.86 -28.79 16.93
CA ALA A 406 9.75 -29.50 16.29
C ALA A 406 9.58 -29.09 14.81
N THR A 407 9.82 -27.83 14.49
CA THR A 407 9.77 -27.34 13.11
C THR A 407 10.86 -27.95 12.25
N VAL A 408 12.09 -28.02 12.77
CA VAL A 408 13.23 -28.65 12.10
C VAL A 408 12.92 -30.13 11.82
N ASP A 409 12.48 -30.87 12.84
CA ASP A 409 12.16 -32.30 12.71
C ASP A 409 11.02 -32.54 11.72
N ARG A 410 9.98 -31.71 11.77
CA ARG A 410 8.84 -31.78 10.85
C ARG A 410 9.25 -31.55 9.40
N LEU A 411 10.05 -30.53 9.13
CA LEU A 411 10.52 -30.23 7.76
C LEU A 411 11.44 -31.33 7.21
N LEU A 412 12.31 -31.89 8.05
CA LEU A 412 13.17 -33.02 7.67
C LEU A 412 12.38 -34.33 7.46
N GLY A 413 11.24 -34.49 8.13
CA GLY A 413 10.36 -35.65 8.01
C GLY A 413 9.33 -35.57 6.86
N ASP A 414 9.13 -34.40 6.26
CA ASP A 414 8.10 -34.17 5.24
C ASP A 414 8.53 -34.67 3.84
N LYS A 415 8.10 -35.89 3.52
CA LYS A 415 8.39 -36.52 2.23
C LYS A 415 7.72 -35.82 1.04
N GLN A 416 6.53 -35.22 1.23
CA GLN A 416 5.82 -34.55 0.15
C GLN A 416 6.53 -33.25 -0.23
N LEU A 417 6.97 -32.50 0.79
CA LEU A 417 7.79 -31.30 0.60
C LEU A 417 9.11 -31.63 -0.12
N SER A 418 9.79 -32.71 0.29
CA SER A 418 11.04 -33.13 -0.35
C SER A 418 10.87 -33.43 -1.85
N VAL A 419 9.79 -34.14 -2.23
CA VAL A 419 9.48 -34.41 -3.65
C VAL A 419 9.17 -33.11 -4.40
N LYS A 420 8.37 -32.21 -3.80
CA LYS A 420 8.04 -30.91 -4.39
C LYS A 420 9.29 -30.07 -4.66
N LEU A 421 10.17 -29.95 -3.67
CA LEU A 421 11.43 -29.19 -3.79
C LEU A 421 12.40 -29.81 -4.80
N ALA A 422 12.48 -31.13 -4.89
CA ALA A 422 13.29 -31.81 -5.90
C ALA A 422 12.81 -31.51 -7.32
N ALA A 423 11.48 -31.47 -7.55
CA ALA A 423 10.91 -31.11 -8.84
C ALA A 423 11.23 -29.66 -9.24
N VAL A 424 11.10 -28.72 -8.29
CA VAL A 424 11.45 -27.31 -8.50
C VAL A 424 12.94 -27.15 -8.79
N SER A 425 13.81 -27.78 -8.00
CA SER A 425 15.26 -27.77 -8.21
C SER A 425 15.64 -28.31 -9.59
N HIS A 426 15.04 -29.44 -9.99
CA HIS A 426 15.26 -30.01 -11.32
C HIS A 426 14.83 -29.06 -12.43
N ARG A 427 13.65 -28.43 -12.32
CA ARG A 427 13.18 -27.41 -13.27
C ARG A 427 14.17 -26.27 -13.39
N ILE A 428 14.55 -25.65 -12.28
CA ILE A 428 15.47 -24.50 -12.27
C ILE A 428 16.82 -24.87 -12.93
N GLN A 429 17.32 -26.08 -12.69
CA GLN A 429 18.61 -26.54 -13.25
C GLN A 429 18.53 -26.93 -14.74
N THR A 430 17.35 -27.23 -15.27
CA THR A 430 17.17 -27.73 -16.65
C THR A 430 16.56 -26.68 -17.59
N GLU A 431 15.66 -25.83 -17.11
CA GLU A 431 15.11 -24.71 -17.85
C GLU A 431 16.17 -23.61 -17.98
N LYS A 432 16.50 -23.25 -19.22
CA LYS A 432 17.30 -22.04 -19.49
C LYS A 432 16.41 -20.83 -19.20
N SER A 433 16.57 -20.23 -18.01
CA SER A 433 15.95 -18.93 -17.71
C SER A 433 16.37 -17.92 -18.79
N VAL A 434 15.44 -17.03 -19.21
CA VAL A 434 15.65 -16.06 -20.30
C VAL A 434 17.02 -15.41 -20.10
N ALA A 435 17.98 -15.70 -20.97
CA ALA A 435 19.33 -15.23 -20.75
C ALA A 435 19.34 -13.70 -20.90
N ILE A 436 19.93 -12.99 -19.95
CA ILE A 436 20.17 -11.53 -19.99
C ILE A 436 20.70 -11.07 -21.35
N HIS A 437 21.46 -11.93 -22.02
CA HIS A 437 21.94 -11.75 -23.40
C HIS A 437 20.84 -11.36 -24.41
N MET A 438 19.62 -11.89 -24.31
CA MET A 438 18.50 -11.56 -25.22
C MET A 438 17.95 -10.14 -24.98
N LEU A 439 17.95 -9.67 -23.73
CA LEU A 439 17.33 -8.38 -23.34
C LEU A 439 18.15 -7.18 -23.74
N ILE A 440 19.47 -7.35 -23.85
CA ILE A 440 20.39 -6.31 -24.30
C ILE A 440 20.17 -6.06 -25.82
N GLN A 441 19.42 -6.89 -26.57
CA GLN A 441 19.29 -6.80 -28.04
C GLN A 441 18.04 -6.03 -28.57
N ILE A 442 17.07 -5.63 -27.74
CA ILE A 442 15.77 -5.02 -28.14
C ILE A 442 15.90 -3.52 -28.50
N ASN A 443 15.23 -3.05 -29.57
CA ASN A 443 15.17 -1.64 -29.99
C ASN A 443 13.91 -0.96 -29.43
N PRO A 444 14.02 0.09 -28.61
CA PRO A 444 12.85 0.80 -28.08
C PRO A 444 12.23 1.72 -29.16
N GLY A 445 11.21 1.24 -29.88
CA GLY A 445 10.45 2.11 -30.80
C GLY A 445 9.37 1.47 -31.68
N THR A 446 9.23 0.15 -31.76
CA THR A 446 8.49 -0.49 -32.87
C THR A 446 7.75 -1.77 -32.46
N SER A 447 6.87 -1.68 -31.47
CA SER A 447 5.99 -2.79 -31.06
C SER A 447 4.52 -2.55 -31.44
N ALA A 448 3.85 -3.55 -31.99
CA ALA A 448 2.39 -3.62 -32.17
C ALA A 448 1.79 -4.55 -31.12
N ILE A 449 0.76 -4.08 -30.40
CA ILE A 449 -0.06 -4.91 -29.51
C ILE A 449 -1.49 -4.84 -30.05
N ASP A 450 -2.15 -5.98 -30.24
CA ASP A 450 -3.58 -6.03 -30.57
C ASP A 450 -4.45 -6.46 -29.38
N ASN A 451 -5.77 -6.26 -29.52
CA ASN A 451 -6.80 -6.51 -28.51
C ASN A 451 -7.09 -8.00 -28.26
N THR A 452 -6.43 -8.90 -28.99
CA THR A 452 -6.61 -10.36 -28.88
C THR A 452 -5.50 -11.03 -28.09
N GLY A 453 -4.46 -10.28 -27.69
CA GLY A 453 -3.29 -10.81 -27.00
C GLY A 453 -2.09 -11.08 -27.91
N THR A 454 -2.06 -10.50 -29.11
CA THR A 454 -0.93 -10.56 -30.07
C THR A 454 0.07 -9.44 -29.78
N LEU A 455 1.36 -9.75 -29.61
CA LEU A 455 2.47 -8.80 -29.61
C LEU A 455 3.41 -9.09 -30.79
N ILE A 456 3.74 -8.06 -31.56
CA ILE A 456 4.78 -8.09 -32.60
C ILE A 456 5.79 -6.98 -32.30
N TYR A 457 7.09 -7.27 -32.29
CA TYR A 457 8.13 -6.27 -31.97
C TYR A 457 9.37 -6.42 -32.86
N ILE A 458 10.14 -5.33 -32.98
CA ILE A 458 11.39 -5.30 -33.76
C ILE A 458 12.60 -5.14 -32.83
N THR A 459 13.68 -5.82 -33.18
CA THR A 459 14.98 -5.76 -32.50
C THR A 459 15.93 -4.74 -33.15
N ASN A 460 17.07 -4.46 -32.53
CA ASN A 460 18.02 -3.46 -33.05
C ASN A 460 18.68 -3.88 -34.38
N ASP A 461 18.68 -5.17 -34.70
CA ASP A 461 19.17 -5.71 -35.95
C ASP A 461 18.06 -5.93 -36.99
N ASP A 462 16.92 -5.24 -36.83
CA ASP A 462 15.78 -5.29 -37.75
C ASP A 462 15.16 -6.69 -37.86
N GLN A 463 15.30 -7.54 -36.83
CA GLN A 463 14.52 -8.79 -36.74
C GLN A 463 13.17 -8.50 -36.12
N VAL A 464 12.13 -9.14 -36.66
CA VAL A 464 10.75 -9.02 -36.19
C VAL A 464 10.33 -10.31 -35.50
N TYR A 465 9.77 -10.19 -34.31
CA TYR A 465 9.29 -11.31 -33.50
C TYR A 465 7.83 -11.14 -33.15
N GLY A 466 7.10 -12.26 -33.09
CA GLY A 466 5.72 -12.35 -32.62
C GLY A 466 5.61 -13.24 -31.38
N LEU A 467 4.72 -12.89 -30.45
CA LEU A 467 4.26 -13.76 -29.36
C LEU A 467 2.80 -13.47 -29.00
N GLY A 468 2.15 -14.45 -28.36
CA GLY A 468 0.78 -14.34 -27.87
C GLY A 468 -0.24 -15.09 -28.74
N CYS A 469 -1.46 -14.56 -28.82
CA CYS A 469 -2.56 -15.16 -29.55
C CYS A 469 -2.33 -15.08 -31.07
N ASN A 470 -2.60 -16.17 -31.79
CA ASN A 470 -2.36 -16.26 -33.24
C ASN A 470 -3.60 -16.70 -34.01
N HIS A 471 -4.78 -16.43 -33.46
CA HIS A 471 -6.04 -16.67 -34.14
C HIS A 471 -6.05 -15.95 -35.49
N TRP A 472 -6.58 -16.62 -36.52
CA TRP A 472 -6.58 -16.13 -37.91
C TRP A 472 -5.20 -15.88 -38.55
N GLY A 473 -4.10 -16.21 -37.87
CA GLY A 473 -2.73 -16.02 -38.37
C GLY A 473 -2.21 -14.61 -38.14
N SER A 474 -2.76 -13.89 -37.15
CA SER A 474 -2.45 -12.50 -36.81
C SER A 474 -1.00 -12.26 -36.38
N LEU A 475 -0.20 -13.29 -36.06
CA LEU A 475 1.24 -13.16 -35.80
C LEU A 475 2.12 -13.33 -37.04
N GLY A 476 1.57 -13.75 -38.18
CA GLY A 476 2.38 -13.90 -39.38
C GLY A 476 3.34 -15.10 -39.35
N LEU A 477 3.13 -16.08 -38.46
CA LEU A 477 4.06 -17.20 -38.24
C LEU A 477 3.86 -18.38 -39.21
N GLY A 478 2.89 -18.29 -40.13
CA GLY A 478 2.55 -19.40 -41.04
C GLY A 478 1.82 -20.57 -40.37
N HIS A 479 1.16 -20.31 -39.23
CA HIS A 479 0.24 -21.22 -38.56
C HIS A 479 -0.76 -20.45 -37.69
N PHE A 480 -1.74 -21.13 -37.09
CA PHE A 480 -2.78 -20.54 -36.22
C PHE A 480 -2.56 -20.76 -34.72
N TYR A 481 -1.52 -21.50 -34.33
CA TYR A 481 -1.24 -21.77 -32.92
C TYR A 481 -0.66 -20.56 -32.20
N ASP A 482 -1.14 -20.32 -30.99
CA ASP A 482 -0.59 -19.33 -30.07
C ASP A 482 0.86 -19.70 -29.71
N VAL A 483 1.71 -18.69 -29.52
CA VAL A 483 3.12 -18.88 -29.21
C VAL A 483 3.51 -18.11 -27.95
N LEU A 484 3.95 -18.84 -26.93
CA LEU A 484 4.27 -18.28 -25.61
C LEU A 484 5.71 -17.76 -25.51
N ASN A 485 6.54 -18.04 -26.53
CA ASN A 485 7.91 -17.54 -26.64
C ASN A 485 8.01 -16.64 -27.87
N PRO A 486 8.85 -15.58 -27.82
CA PRO A 486 9.13 -14.78 -29.00
C PRO A 486 9.60 -15.65 -30.15
N THR A 487 8.81 -15.66 -31.22
CA THR A 487 9.06 -16.46 -32.41
C THR A 487 9.35 -15.51 -33.57
N LEU A 488 10.44 -15.76 -34.28
CA LEU A 488 10.86 -14.92 -35.40
C LEU A 488 9.77 -14.94 -36.48
N ILE A 489 9.54 -13.79 -37.12
CA ILE A 489 8.71 -13.62 -38.32
C ILE A 489 9.67 -13.31 -39.48
N PRO A 490 10.24 -14.35 -40.14
CA PRO A 490 11.35 -14.17 -41.08
C PRO A 490 11.02 -13.22 -42.24
N GLU A 491 9.77 -13.22 -42.70
CA GLU A 491 9.31 -12.45 -43.85
C GLU A 491 9.35 -10.94 -43.64
N LEU A 492 9.34 -10.47 -42.38
CA LEU A 492 9.42 -9.04 -42.04
C LEU A 492 10.81 -8.61 -41.58
N CYS A 493 11.70 -9.56 -41.30
CA CYS A 493 13.05 -9.27 -40.86
C CYS A 493 13.84 -8.58 -41.97
N HIS A 494 14.64 -7.57 -41.62
CA HIS A 494 15.47 -6.77 -42.53
C HIS A 494 14.69 -5.96 -43.58
N GLN A 495 13.37 -5.82 -43.42
CA GLN A 495 12.54 -5.04 -44.32
C GLN A 495 12.46 -3.56 -43.95
N GLY A 496 13.08 -3.15 -42.84
CA GLY A 496 13.01 -1.78 -42.32
C GLY A 496 11.60 -1.40 -41.88
N ILE A 497 10.89 -2.31 -41.22
CA ILE A 497 9.52 -2.06 -40.75
C ILE A 497 9.54 -0.89 -39.75
N GLN A 498 8.69 0.11 -39.98
CA GLN A 498 8.59 1.29 -39.12
C GLN A 498 7.29 1.32 -38.31
N ARG A 499 6.22 0.70 -38.83
CA ARG A 499 4.90 0.77 -38.21
C ARG A 499 4.09 -0.50 -38.46
N PHE A 500 3.28 -0.88 -37.49
CA PHE A 500 2.21 -1.85 -37.65
C PHE A 500 0.85 -1.16 -37.50
N ILE A 501 -0.14 -1.60 -38.28
CA ILE A 501 -1.51 -1.07 -38.31
C ILE A 501 -2.44 -2.27 -38.11
N ASN A 502 -3.12 -2.28 -36.97
CA ASN A 502 -3.90 -3.45 -36.54
C ASN A 502 -5.37 -3.33 -36.99
N GLY A 503 -5.85 -4.32 -37.74
CA GLY A 503 -7.27 -4.64 -37.86
C GLY A 503 -7.71 -5.61 -36.76
N VAL A 504 -9.00 -5.95 -36.71
CA VAL A 504 -9.51 -6.91 -35.70
C VAL A 504 -9.14 -8.36 -36.05
N THR A 505 -9.04 -8.66 -37.34
CA THR A 505 -8.80 -10.01 -37.87
C THR A 505 -7.51 -10.14 -38.68
N PHE A 506 -6.80 -9.03 -38.91
CA PHE A 506 -5.60 -8.96 -39.75
C PHE A 506 -4.67 -7.82 -39.34
N VAL A 507 -3.42 -7.87 -39.78
CA VAL A 507 -2.38 -6.87 -39.50
C VAL A 507 -1.77 -6.38 -40.80
N LEU A 508 -1.50 -5.06 -40.88
CA LEU A 508 -0.67 -4.47 -41.90
C LEU A 508 0.66 -3.98 -41.29
N ALA A 509 1.78 -4.18 -41.97
CA ALA A 509 3.09 -3.66 -41.56
C ALA A 509 3.63 -2.73 -42.65
N GLN A 510 4.02 -1.52 -42.29
CA GLN A 510 4.57 -0.52 -43.21
C GLN A 510 6.06 -0.33 -42.94
N ASN A 511 6.86 -0.34 -44.00
CA ASN A 511 8.30 -0.12 -43.90
C ASN A 511 8.73 1.32 -44.22
N ALA A 512 10.01 1.61 -44.02
CA ALA A 512 10.62 2.91 -44.28
C ALA A 512 10.52 3.37 -45.74
N ARG A 513 10.25 2.46 -46.68
CA ARG A 513 10.05 2.76 -48.10
C ARG A 513 8.58 3.05 -48.44
N GLY A 514 7.67 2.95 -47.47
CA GLY A 514 6.23 3.08 -47.67
C GLY A 514 5.55 1.81 -48.19
N GLU A 515 6.28 0.70 -48.35
CA GLU A 515 5.73 -0.59 -48.74
C GLU A 515 4.86 -1.17 -47.61
N LEU A 516 3.72 -1.74 -47.98
CA LEU A 516 2.74 -2.28 -47.04
C LEU A 516 2.72 -3.81 -47.15
N TYR A 517 2.84 -4.49 -46.04
CA TYR A 517 2.78 -5.95 -45.89
C TYR A 517 1.49 -6.32 -45.17
N SER A 518 0.90 -7.47 -45.48
CA SER A 518 -0.35 -7.92 -44.85
C SER A 518 -0.34 -9.41 -44.51
N PHE A 519 -0.96 -9.75 -43.39
CA PHE A 519 -1.14 -11.11 -42.86
C PHE A 519 -2.33 -11.18 -41.90
N GLY A 520 -2.90 -12.37 -41.70
CA GLY A 520 -4.11 -12.62 -40.91
C GLY A 520 -5.28 -13.11 -41.77
N ASP A 521 -6.52 -12.88 -41.36
CA ASP A 521 -7.70 -13.32 -42.11
C ASP A 521 -7.77 -12.67 -43.50
N ASN A 522 -8.17 -13.40 -44.54
CA ASN A 522 -8.47 -12.84 -45.87
C ASN A 522 -9.83 -13.27 -46.44
N THR A 523 -10.74 -13.82 -45.63
CA THR A 523 -12.06 -14.29 -46.09
C THR A 523 -12.87 -13.23 -46.86
N LEU A 524 -12.69 -11.95 -46.52
CA LEU A 524 -13.37 -10.81 -47.14
C LEU A 524 -12.41 -9.89 -47.92
N GLY A 525 -11.22 -10.35 -48.29
CA GLY A 525 -10.27 -9.56 -49.09
C GLY A 525 -9.51 -8.46 -48.33
N GLN A 526 -9.59 -8.44 -46.99
CA GLN A 526 -8.97 -7.42 -46.14
C GLN A 526 -7.45 -7.36 -46.21
N LEU A 527 -6.77 -8.41 -46.70
CA LEU A 527 -5.32 -8.37 -46.90
C LEU A 527 -4.90 -7.61 -48.18
N CYS A 528 -5.84 -7.25 -49.06
CA CYS A 528 -5.58 -6.54 -50.32
C CYS A 528 -4.76 -7.33 -51.35
N ARG A 529 -5.07 -8.62 -51.51
CA ARG A 529 -4.28 -9.55 -52.33
C ARG A 529 -5.17 -10.63 -52.94
N GLU A 530 -4.90 -10.96 -54.19
CA GLU A 530 -5.41 -12.18 -54.81
C GLU A 530 -4.57 -13.36 -54.31
N LEU A 531 -5.22 -14.31 -53.63
CA LEU A 531 -4.58 -15.52 -53.12
C LEU A 531 -5.24 -16.71 -53.81
N ASP A 532 -4.51 -17.35 -54.73
CA ASP A 532 -4.93 -18.59 -55.41
C ASP A 532 -4.45 -19.85 -54.67
N ASP A 533 -4.30 -19.78 -53.34
CA ASP A 533 -3.48 -20.73 -52.59
C ASP A 533 -4.28 -21.66 -51.65
N PRO A 534 -4.25 -22.98 -51.85
CA PRO A 534 -4.81 -23.97 -50.93
C PRO A 534 -4.01 -24.17 -49.61
N ASP A 535 -2.79 -23.63 -49.48
CA ASP A 535 -1.87 -23.87 -48.35
C ASP A 535 -1.92 -22.79 -47.23
N ASN A 536 -2.93 -21.91 -47.21
CA ASN A 536 -3.11 -20.84 -46.22
C ASN A 536 -2.02 -19.73 -46.20
N SER A 537 -1.53 -19.26 -47.37
CA SER A 537 -0.54 -18.15 -47.46
C SER A 537 -0.90 -16.83 -46.76
N TYR A 538 -2.16 -16.62 -46.36
CA TYR A 538 -2.56 -15.44 -45.58
C TYR A 538 -1.99 -15.41 -44.15
N GLN A 539 -1.46 -16.53 -43.64
CA GLN A 539 -0.83 -16.63 -42.32
C GLN A 539 0.61 -16.11 -42.27
N LYS A 540 1.20 -15.72 -43.41
CA LYS A 540 2.55 -15.18 -43.51
C LYS A 540 2.53 -13.75 -44.05
N PRO A 541 3.35 -12.83 -43.52
CA PRO A 541 3.47 -11.50 -44.05
C PRO A 541 3.96 -11.55 -45.48
N ALA A 542 3.29 -10.82 -46.36
CA ALA A 542 3.89 -10.48 -47.64
C ALA A 542 3.35 -9.14 -48.15
N MET A 543 4.04 -8.58 -49.14
CA MET A 543 3.78 -7.23 -49.65
C MET A 543 2.47 -7.11 -50.44
N ILE A 544 1.74 -6.01 -50.24
CA ILE A 544 0.59 -5.58 -51.05
C ILE A 544 1.11 -4.89 -52.30
N ALA A 545 1.19 -5.63 -53.40
CA ALA A 545 1.72 -5.13 -54.68
C ALA A 545 0.90 -3.97 -55.27
N ALA A 546 -0.40 -3.88 -54.93
CA ALA A 546 -1.29 -2.87 -55.49
C ALA A 546 -0.95 -1.42 -55.10
N PHE A 547 -0.14 -1.21 -54.05
CA PHE A 547 0.35 0.11 -53.65
C PHE A 547 1.85 0.30 -53.95
N ALA A 548 2.49 -0.61 -54.69
CA ALA A 548 3.90 -0.48 -55.03
C ALA A 548 4.14 0.80 -55.87
N GLY A 549 5.03 1.67 -55.39
CA GLY A 549 5.33 2.96 -56.03
C GLY A 549 4.33 4.09 -55.74
N THR A 550 3.29 3.83 -54.95
CA THR A 550 2.34 4.84 -54.48
C THR A 550 2.71 5.28 -53.08
N GLU A 551 2.93 6.57 -52.88
CA GLU A 551 3.21 7.12 -51.55
C GLU A 551 1.92 7.21 -50.73
N LEU A 552 1.84 6.40 -49.67
CA LEU A 552 0.72 6.38 -48.73
C LEU A 552 1.01 7.35 -47.58
N ILE A 553 0.18 8.38 -47.43
CA ILE A 553 0.22 9.32 -46.29
C ILE A 553 -0.33 8.64 -45.04
N GLU A 554 -1.45 7.93 -45.17
CA GLU A 554 -2.16 7.35 -44.03
C GLU A 554 -2.84 6.04 -44.41
N VAL A 555 -2.85 5.08 -43.49
CA VAL A 555 -3.55 3.81 -43.63
C VAL A 555 -4.30 3.53 -42.32
N SER A 556 -5.55 3.11 -42.42
CA SER A 556 -6.43 2.84 -41.28
C SER A 556 -7.19 1.52 -41.49
N CYS A 557 -7.33 0.72 -40.44
CA CYS A 557 -7.98 -0.60 -40.49
C CYS A 557 -9.25 -0.66 -39.62
N GLY A 558 -10.29 -1.31 -40.14
CA GLY A 558 -11.54 -1.64 -39.45
C GLY A 558 -11.59 -3.09 -38.99
N TYR A 559 -12.81 -3.66 -38.90
CA TYR A 559 -12.99 -5.07 -38.50
C TYR A 559 -12.48 -6.04 -39.58
N SER A 560 -12.87 -5.77 -40.82
CA SER A 560 -12.59 -6.60 -42.00
C SER A 560 -12.37 -5.74 -43.26
N HIS A 561 -11.95 -4.48 -43.11
CA HIS A 561 -11.68 -3.57 -44.22
C HIS A 561 -10.57 -2.59 -43.85
N ALA A 562 -10.02 -1.90 -44.84
CA ALA A 562 -9.05 -0.84 -44.63
C ALA A 562 -9.21 0.30 -45.63
N LEU A 563 -8.69 1.46 -45.24
CA LEU A 563 -8.56 2.66 -46.06
C LEU A 563 -7.10 3.06 -46.18
N ALA A 564 -6.71 3.60 -47.32
CA ALA A 564 -5.42 4.23 -47.55
C ALA A 564 -5.60 5.59 -48.22
N LEU A 565 -4.89 6.60 -47.73
CA LEU A 565 -4.78 7.94 -48.30
C LEU A 565 -3.42 8.07 -48.99
N THR A 566 -3.40 8.45 -50.26
CA THR A 566 -2.17 8.69 -51.02
C THR A 566 -1.71 10.14 -50.92
N SER A 567 -0.46 10.42 -51.28
CA SER A 567 0.06 11.80 -51.34
C SER A 567 -0.62 12.69 -52.37
N GLU A 568 -1.24 12.09 -53.39
CA GLU A 568 -2.11 12.78 -54.35
C GLU A 568 -3.51 13.13 -53.80
N GLY A 569 -3.81 12.84 -52.53
CA GLY A 569 -5.12 13.10 -51.92
C GLY A 569 -6.21 12.07 -52.28
N ASN A 570 -5.85 10.95 -52.92
CA ASN A 570 -6.79 9.89 -53.27
C ASN A 570 -7.00 8.93 -52.10
N VAL A 571 -8.25 8.54 -51.87
CA VAL A 571 -8.62 7.52 -50.87
C VAL A 571 -8.97 6.21 -51.57
N TYR A 572 -8.36 5.13 -51.10
CA TYR A 572 -8.63 3.76 -51.55
C TYR A 572 -9.16 2.92 -50.39
N ALA A 573 -10.11 2.02 -50.68
CA ALA A 573 -10.71 1.11 -49.74
C ALA A 573 -10.65 -0.34 -50.26
N TRP A 574 -10.48 -1.31 -49.36
CA TRP A 574 -10.58 -2.74 -49.67
C TRP A 574 -11.06 -3.55 -48.46
N GLY A 575 -11.47 -4.79 -48.68
CA GLY A 575 -12.04 -5.68 -47.67
C GLY A 575 -13.57 -5.78 -47.76
N ALA A 576 -14.23 -6.04 -46.64
CA ALA A 576 -15.68 -6.21 -46.53
C ALA A 576 -16.46 -4.96 -46.95
N ASN A 577 -17.62 -5.14 -47.60
CA ASN A 577 -18.52 -4.05 -48.03
C ASN A 577 -20.01 -4.32 -47.74
N ASN A 578 -20.32 -5.29 -46.88
CA ASN A 578 -21.70 -5.70 -46.59
C ASN A 578 -22.59 -4.55 -46.10
N THR A 579 -22.02 -3.60 -45.35
CA THR A 579 -22.70 -2.41 -44.81
C THR A 579 -22.28 -1.13 -45.55
N GLY A 580 -21.64 -1.25 -46.71
CA GLY A 580 -21.17 -0.08 -47.48
C GLY A 580 -19.90 0.58 -46.95
N GLN A 581 -19.15 -0.07 -46.05
CA GLN A 581 -17.99 0.52 -45.36
C GLN A 581 -16.80 0.87 -46.28
N LEU A 582 -16.79 0.39 -47.53
CA LEU A 582 -15.80 0.81 -48.51
C LEU A 582 -16.16 2.16 -49.16
N GLY A 583 -17.41 2.60 -49.12
CA GLY A 583 -17.81 3.90 -49.67
C GLY A 583 -17.92 3.93 -51.20
N VAL A 584 -18.20 2.79 -51.82
CA VAL A 584 -18.26 2.64 -53.29
C VAL A 584 -19.64 2.18 -53.76
N GLU A 585 -20.21 2.85 -54.77
CA GLU A 585 -21.54 2.55 -55.34
C GLU A 585 -21.55 1.35 -56.31
N GLN A 586 -20.94 0.24 -55.94
CA GLN A 586 -21.06 -0.99 -56.73
C GLN A 586 -22.09 -1.92 -56.09
N ALA A 587 -23.33 -1.85 -56.59
CA ALA A 587 -24.42 -2.70 -56.14
C ALA A 587 -24.05 -4.19 -56.26
N GLY A 588 -24.14 -4.94 -55.16
CA GLY A 588 -23.90 -6.38 -55.12
C GLY A 588 -22.48 -6.83 -54.78
N ILE A 589 -21.53 -5.91 -54.57
CA ILE A 589 -20.18 -6.28 -54.11
C ILE A 589 -20.17 -6.41 -52.59
N ALA A 590 -20.09 -7.64 -52.10
CA ALA A 590 -20.01 -7.96 -50.67
C ALA A 590 -18.63 -7.64 -50.07
N TYR A 591 -17.58 -7.57 -50.89
CA TYR A 591 -16.21 -7.26 -50.50
C TYR A 591 -15.31 -6.95 -51.72
N ALA A 592 -14.20 -6.23 -51.54
CA ALA A 592 -13.20 -5.94 -52.56
C ALA A 592 -11.82 -6.49 -52.16
N ARG A 593 -11.18 -7.27 -53.05
CA ARG A 593 -9.82 -7.83 -52.81
C ARG A 593 -8.69 -6.91 -53.28
N THR A 594 -9.02 -5.87 -54.03
CA THR A 594 -8.10 -4.88 -54.58
C THR A 594 -8.45 -3.49 -54.07
N PRO A 595 -7.49 -2.55 -54.01
CA PRO A 595 -7.77 -1.18 -53.65
C PRO A 595 -8.80 -0.58 -54.61
N THR A 596 -9.89 -0.08 -54.05
CA THR A 596 -10.99 0.53 -54.82
C THR A 596 -11.09 2.00 -54.43
N ARG A 597 -11.06 2.89 -55.42
CA ARG A 597 -11.08 4.33 -55.17
C ARG A 597 -12.43 4.77 -54.59
N VAL A 598 -12.37 5.56 -53.52
CA VAL A 598 -13.52 6.19 -52.86
C VAL A 598 -13.69 7.60 -53.41
N TYR A 599 -14.91 7.94 -53.84
CA TYR A 599 -15.22 9.25 -54.42
C TYR A 599 -16.02 10.10 -53.43
N PHE A 600 -15.63 11.38 -53.30
CA PHE A 600 -16.28 12.35 -52.44
C PHE A 600 -17.09 13.35 -53.29
N PRO A 601 -18.29 13.76 -52.84
CA PRO A 601 -19.07 14.80 -53.50
C PRO A 601 -18.28 16.12 -53.62
N ASN A 602 -18.28 16.78 -54.77
CA ASN A 602 -17.62 18.08 -55.03
C ASN A 602 -16.08 18.10 -54.97
N ASP A 603 -15.40 16.97 -55.24
CA ASP A 603 -13.93 16.87 -55.38
C ASP A 603 -13.13 17.46 -54.20
N TYR A 604 -13.59 17.27 -52.96
CA TYR A 604 -12.84 17.72 -51.78
C TYR A 604 -11.48 17.02 -51.68
N SER A 605 -10.46 17.80 -51.30
CA SER A 605 -9.14 17.28 -50.92
C SER A 605 -9.19 16.63 -49.54
N VAL A 606 -8.92 15.33 -49.45
CA VAL A 606 -8.86 14.58 -48.19
C VAL A 606 -7.48 14.69 -47.55
N SER A 607 -7.44 14.97 -46.25
CA SER A 607 -6.21 15.10 -45.45
C SER A 607 -6.03 14.00 -44.40
N ALA A 608 -7.09 13.29 -44.03
CA ALA A 608 -7.01 12.16 -43.09
C ALA A 608 -8.13 11.14 -43.30
N VAL A 609 -7.86 9.87 -42.97
CA VAL A 609 -8.83 8.76 -43.07
C VAL A 609 -8.89 7.92 -41.79
N TYR A 610 -10.11 7.48 -41.41
CA TYR A 610 -10.33 6.70 -40.20
C TYR A 610 -11.25 5.50 -40.46
N CYS A 611 -10.89 4.35 -39.90
CA CYS A 611 -11.71 3.15 -39.89
C CYS A 611 -12.05 2.72 -38.46
N TYR A 612 -13.28 2.26 -38.25
CA TYR A 612 -13.62 1.50 -37.06
C TYR A 612 -14.76 0.52 -37.30
N HIS A 613 -14.63 -0.69 -36.77
CA HIS A 613 -15.57 -1.79 -36.98
C HIS A 613 -16.04 -1.88 -38.45
N ASN A 614 -17.31 -1.55 -38.74
CA ASN A 614 -17.91 -1.57 -40.08
C ASN A 614 -18.25 -0.17 -40.63
N HIS A 615 -17.51 0.87 -40.24
CA HIS A 615 -17.74 2.24 -40.69
C HIS A 615 -16.42 3.00 -40.89
N SER A 616 -16.51 4.08 -41.65
CA SER A 616 -15.39 4.77 -42.29
C SER A 616 -15.61 6.27 -42.31
N PHE A 617 -14.51 7.03 -42.21
CA PHE A 617 -14.53 8.49 -42.21
C PHE A 617 -13.37 9.07 -42.99
N ALA A 618 -13.57 10.31 -43.45
CA ALA A 618 -12.52 11.15 -44.00
C ALA A 618 -12.64 12.58 -43.48
N ILE A 619 -11.51 13.24 -43.28
CA ILE A 619 -11.43 14.68 -43.01
C ILE A 619 -10.81 15.34 -44.24
N THR A 620 -11.38 16.46 -44.66
CA THR A 620 -10.86 17.27 -45.77
C THR A 620 -9.85 18.30 -45.27
N SER A 621 -9.00 18.80 -46.16
CA SER A 621 -8.05 19.87 -45.86
C SER A 621 -8.72 21.14 -45.30
N ASP A 622 -9.98 21.40 -45.65
CA ASP A 622 -10.79 22.53 -45.17
C ASP A 622 -11.53 22.25 -43.83
N GLY A 623 -11.31 21.09 -43.23
CA GLY A 623 -11.90 20.71 -41.95
C GLY A 623 -13.35 20.23 -42.02
N PHE A 624 -13.85 19.83 -43.19
CA PHE A 624 -15.11 19.09 -43.31
C PHE A 624 -14.90 17.60 -43.06
N ALA A 625 -15.89 16.94 -42.47
CA ALA A 625 -15.88 15.50 -42.20
C ALA A 625 -16.93 14.75 -43.01
N PHE A 626 -16.53 13.62 -43.58
CA PHE A 626 -17.39 12.67 -44.28
C PHE A 626 -17.47 11.36 -43.48
N SER A 627 -18.63 10.70 -43.50
CA SER A 627 -18.83 9.38 -42.89
C SER A 627 -19.65 8.46 -43.79
N TRP A 628 -19.36 7.16 -43.72
CA TRP A 628 -20.08 6.10 -44.45
C TRP A 628 -19.89 4.73 -43.78
N GLY A 629 -20.65 3.74 -44.24
CA GLY A 629 -20.70 2.38 -43.73
C GLY A 629 -21.93 2.13 -42.85
N GLN A 630 -21.74 1.29 -41.82
CA GLN A 630 -22.82 0.91 -40.93
C GLN A 630 -23.34 2.10 -40.11
N ASN A 631 -24.66 2.33 -40.13
CA ASN A 631 -25.28 3.47 -39.45
C ASN A 631 -26.36 3.07 -38.44
N ASN A 632 -26.27 1.87 -37.85
CA ASN A 632 -27.14 1.52 -36.73
C ASN A 632 -26.99 2.57 -35.62
N SER A 633 -28.14 2.99 -35.07
CA SER A 633 -28.21 4.01 -34.03
C SER A 633 -27.68 5.39 -34.40
N TYR A 634 -27.65 5.75 -35.70
CA TYR A 634 -27.25 7.07 -36.21
C TYR A 634 -25.79 7.46 -35.90
N LYS A 635 -24.92 6.47 -35.70
CA LYS A 635 -23.50 6.67 -35.31
C LYS A 635 -22.64 7.37 -36.37
N LEU A 636 -23.13 7.54 -37.60
CA LEU A 636 -22.45 8.31 -38.64
C LEU A 636 -22.76 9.81 -38.56
N GLY A 637 -23.71 10.24 -37.73
CA GLY A 637 -24.07 11.65 -37.55
C GLY A 637 -25.02 12.21 -38.61
N HIS A 638 -25.76 11.34 -39.28
CA HIS A 638 -26.78 11.70 -40.28
C HIS A 638 -28.16 11.30 -39.76
N ASP A 639 -29.17 12.16 -39.93
CA ASP A 639 -30.58 11.86 -39.65
C ASP A 639 -31.19 10.97 -40.75
N VAL A 640 -30.54 9.84 -41.01
CA VAL A 640 -30.95 8.82 -41.98
C VAL A 640 -30.95 7.48 -41.26
N ASP A 641 -32.06 6.74 -41.38
CA ASP A 641 -32.18 5.39 -40.87
C ASP A 641 -31.63 4.40 -41.91
N GLY A 642 -30.56 3.68 -41.57
CA GLY A 642 -29.90 2.71 -42.46
C GLY A 642 -28.49 3.10 -42.90
N ASP A 643 -27.74 2.10 -43.36
CA ASP A 643 -26.33 2.19 -43.74
C ASP A 643 -26.08 3.15 -44.92
N LEU A 644 -24.96 3.87 -44.85
CA LEU A 644 -24.54 4.79 -45.90
C LEU A 644 -23.50 4.13 -46.79
N ARG A 645 -23.84 3.84 -48.04
CA ARG A 645 -22.94 3.14 -48.98
C ARG A 645 -21.89 4.03 -49.64
N THR A 646 -22.04 5.34 -49.50
CA THR A 646 -21.14 6.35 -50.06
C THR A 646 -20.77 7.37 -49.00
N PRO A 647 -19.59 8.01 -49.10
CA PRO A 647 -19.23 9.15 -48.26
C PRO A 647 -20.30 10.23 -48.32
N GLN A 648 -20.86 10.58 -47.16
CA GLN A 648 -21.76 11.73 -47.04
C GLN A 648 -21.16 12.79 -46.11
N LEU A 649 -21.40 14.05 -46.43
CA LEU A 649 -20.93 15.18 -45.64
C LEU A 649 -21.72 15.29 -44.34
N ILE A 650 -21.04 15.29 -43.20
CA ILE A 650 -21.66 15.58 -41.90
C ILE A 650 -22.02 17.08 -41.87
N THR A 651 -23.28 17.39 -42.19
CA THR A 651 -23.72 18.79 -42.39
C THR A 651 -23.64 19.63 -41.12
N ARG A 652 -23.42 20.95 -41.27
CA ARG A 652 -23.37 21.97 -40.19
C ARG A 652 -22.21 21.81 -39.20
N MET A 653 -21.20 21.02 -39.56
CA MET A 653 -19.93 20.91 -38.86
C MET A 653 -18.80 21.41 -39.77
N ASN A 654 -17.87 22.20 -39.24
CA ASN A 654 -16.65 22.61 -39.92
C ASN A 654 -15.48 22.61 -38.93
N GLN A 655 -14.25 22.79 -39.43
CA GLN A 655 -13.03 22.82 -38.61
C GLN A 655 -12.78 21.51 -37.84
N ILE A 656 -13.24 20.35 -38.31
CA ILE A 656 -12.93 19.05 -37.70
C ILE A 656 -11.44 18.74 -37.89
N ARG A 657 -10.76 18.45 -36.79
CA ARG A 657 -9.33 18.12 -36.74
C ARG A 657 -9.09 16.62 -36.56
N SER A 658 -9.93 15.94 -35.79
CA SER A 658 -9.76 14.52 -35.47
C SER A 658 -11.11 13.85 -35.24
N ILE A 659 -11.17 12.56 -35.58
CA ILE A 659 -12.36 11.72 -35.37
C ILE A 659 -11.96 10.50 -34.54
N CYS A 660 -12.83 10.11 -33.60
CA CYS A 660 -12.68 8.89 -32.83
C CYS A 660 -14.03 8.20 -32.67
N CYS A 661 -14.05 6.89 -32.91
CA CYS A 661 -15.30 6.13 -33.06
C CYS A 661 -15.35 4.91 -32.16
N THR A 662 -16.57 4.48 -31.87
CA THR A 662 -16.93 3.33 -31.02
C THR A 662 -17.99 2.49 -31.73
N ASN A 663 -18.44 1.37 -31.15
CA ASN A 663 -19.39 0.52 -31.88
C ASN A 663 -20.74 1.22 -32.10
N LEU A 664 -21.09 2.14 -31.19
CA LEU A 664 -22.41 2.80 -31.12
C LEU A 664 -22.37 4.33 -31.21
N MET A 665 -21.19 4.95 -31.04
CA MET A 665 -21.01 6.42 -30.96
C MET A 665 -19.81 6.89 -31.79
N THR A 666 -19.89 8.10 -32.34
CA THR A 666 -18.80 8.82 -33.01
C THR A 666 -18.55 10.16 -32.33
N TYR A 667 -17.29 10.55 -32.23
CA TYR A 667 -16.85 11.79 -31.61
C TYR A 667 -15.98 12.60 -32.57
N LEU A 668 -16.26 13.89 -32.65
CA LEU A 668 -15.65 14.82 -33.58
C LEU A 668 -14.99 15.95 -32.77
N LEU A 669 -13.68 16.11 -32.91
CA LEU A 669 -12.92 17.20 -32.30
C LEU A 669 -12.68 18.31 -33.31
N THR A 670 -13.08 19.53 -32.99
CA THR A 670 -12.82 20.72 -33.79
C THR A 670 -11.44 21.33 -33.50
N ALA A 671 -10.94 22.19 -34.38
CA ALA A 671 -9.64 22.84 -34.26
C ALA A 671 -9.54 23.80 -33.06
N ASP A 672 -10.66 24.38 -32.63
CA ASP A 672 -10.78 25.21 -31.42
C ASP A 672 -10.99 24.38 -30.14
N GLY A 673 -10.90 23.05 -30.23
CA GLY A 673 -10.93 22.14 -29.10
C GLY A 673 -12.33 21.86 -28.53
N GLN A 674 -13.38 22.09 -29.32
CA GLN A 674 -14.75 21.68 -28.99
C GLN A 674 -14.97 20.22 -29.39
N LEU A 675 -15.67 19.48 -28.53
CA LEU A 675 -15.96 18.08 -28.75
C LEU A 675 -17.44 17.89 -29.07
N TYR A 676 -17.74 17.15 -30.12
CA TYR A 676 -19.11 16.79 -30.52
C TYR A 676 -19.25 15.28 -30.52
N CYS A 677 -20.47 14.77 -30.33
CA CYS A 677 -20.76 13.35 -30.55
C CYS A 677 -22.13 13.09 -31.17
N CYS A 678 -22.32 11.87 -31.69
CA CYS A 678 -23.56 11.34 -32.24
C CYS A 678 -23.59 9.81 -32.09
N GLY A 679 -24.78 9.19 -32.15
CA GLY A 679 -24.96 7.76 -31.92
C GLY A 679 -25.85 7.41 -30.72
N GLU A 680 -25.78 6.16 -30.25
CA GLU A 680 -26.50 5.65 -29.07
C GLU A 680 -25.61 5.56 -27.82
N LEU A 681 -26.02 6.26 -26.77
CA LEU A 681 -25.44 6.15 -25.43
C LEU A 681 -26.36 5.34 -24.53
N ARG A 682 -25.81 4.26 -23.94
CA ARG A 682 -26.49 3.47 -22.90
C ARG A 682 -26.09 3.98 -21.52
N ASN A 683 -27.08 4.33 -20.69
CA ASN A 683 -26.81 4.69 -19.30
C ASN A 683 -26.59 3.43 -18.42
N ARG A 684 -26.05 3.61 -17.22
CA ARG A 684 -25.78 2.49 -16.27
C ARG A 684 -27.05 1.82 -15.72
N SER A 685 -28.22 2.40 -15.99
CA SER A 685 -29.54 1.91 -15.58
C SER A 685 -30.29 1.19 -16.72
N GLY A 686 -29.67 1.04 -17.90
CA GLY A 686 -30.27 0.39 -19.07
C GLY A 686 -31.14 1.27 -19.99
N GLY A 687 -31.18 2.58 -19.79
CA GLY A 687 -31.85 3.53 -20.69
C GLY A 687 -30.97 3.96 -21.86
N ASN A 688 -31.56 4.09 -23.06
CA ASN A 688 -30.87 4.46 -24.30
C ASN A 688 -31.20 5.90 -24.70
N TYR A 689 -30.16 6.71 -24.98
CA TYR A 689 -30.27 8.04 -25.58
C TYR A 689 -29.65 8.01 -26.97
N ILE A 690 -30.42 8.39 -28.00
CA ILE A 690 -29.98 8.38 -29.40
C ILE A 690 -29.89 9.82 -29.90
N HIS A 691 -28.71 10.20 -30.38
CA HIS A 691 -28.45 11.49 -31.02
C HIS A 691 -28.18 11.29 -32.49
N ARG A 692 -29.11 11.77 -33.32
CA ARG A 692 -29.13 11.52 -34.77
C ARG A 692 -28.12 12.34 -35.55
N THR A 693 -27.78 13.52 -35.04
CA THR A 693 -26.80 14.43 -35.62
C THR A 693 -25.79 14.86 -34.55
N PRO A 694 -24.57 15.28 -34.94
CA PRO A 694 -23.57 15.74 -33.99
C PRO A 694 -24.10 16.87 -33.11
N PHE A 695 -23.91 16.73 -31.80
CA PHE A 695 -24.23 17.76 -30.82
C PHE A 695 -23.02 18.00 -29.91
N PRO A 696 -22.86 19.22 -29.38
CA PRO A 696 -21.70 19.56 -28.57
C PRO A 696 -21.75 18.85 -27.20
N LEU A 697 -20.61 18.27 -26.81
CA LEU A 697 -20.36 17.73 -25.49
C LEU A 697 -19.89 18.85 -24.56
N GLN A 698 -20.44 18.91 -23.35
CA GLN A 698 -20.04 19.91 -22.38
C GLN A 698 -18.72 19.49 -21.73
N THR A 699 -17.64 20.19 -22.07
CA THR A 699 -16.28 19.97 -21.56
C THR A 699 -15.93 20.99 -20.46
N TYR A 700 -15.05 20.60 -19.52
CA TYR A 700 -14.57 21.50 -18.45
C TYR A 700 -13.34 22.32 -18.87
N ALA A 701 -12.74 22.00 -20.02
CA ALA A 701 -11.56 22.64 -20.61
C ALA A 701 -11.51 22.39 -22.13
N THR A 702 -10.65 23.12 -22.84
CA THR A 702 -10.36 22.93 -24.26
C THR A 702 -9.71 21.57 -24.50
N VAL A 703 -10.17 20.85 -25.52
CA VAL A 703 -9.65 19.52 -25.86
C VAL A 703 -8.52 19.62 -26.87
N GLN A 704 -7.36 19.02 -26.57
CA GLN A 704 -6.17 19.02 -27.44
C GLN A 704 -6.12 17.82 -28.39
N SER A 705 -6.55 16.66 -27.93
CA SER A 705 -6.55 15.43 -28.72
C SER A 705 -7.59 14.44 -28.20
N ILE A 706 -8.03 13.54 -29.09
CA ILE A 706 -8.92 12.43 -28.79
C ILE A 706 -8.26 11.12 -29.23
N ALA A 707 -8.41 10.08 -28.42
CA ALA A 707 -7.92 8.74 -28.76
C ALA A 707 -8.90 7.66 -28.28
N ARG A 708 -9.00 6.58 -29.07
CA ARG A 708 -9.87 5.43 -28.78
C ARG A 708 -9.18 4.47 -27.83
N ILE A 709 -9.94 3.94 -26.87
CA ILE A 709 -9.50 2.76 -26.11
C ILE A 709 -10.60 1.70 -26.14
N ASP A 710 -10.26 0.57 -26.73
CA ASP A 710 -11.16 -0.57 -26.90
C ASP A 710 -11.16 -1.39 -25.59
N SER A 711 -12.20 -1.23 -24.77
CA SER A 711 -12.42 -2.08 -23.59
C SER A 711 -13.31 -3.29 -23.94
N HIS A 712 -13.16 -4.42 -23.22
CA HIS A 712 -14.03 -5.60 -23.38
C HIS A 712 -15.47 -5.41 -22.86
N LYS A 713 -15.80 -4.27 -22.25
CA LYS A 713 -17.19 -3.95 -21.91
C LYS A 713 -17.86 -3.37 -23.15
N TRP A 714 -19.19 -3.46 -23.25
CA TRP A 714 -19.99 -2.97 -24.38
C TRP A 714 -19.93 -1.43 -24.59
N PHE A 715 -18.89 -0.78 -24.07
CA PHE A 715 -18.60 0.63 -24.04
C PHE A 715 -17.14 0.81 -24.51
N THR A 716 -16.94 1.28 -25.73
CA THR A 716 -15.63 1.82 -26.12
C THR A 716 -15.50 3.19 -25.44
N GLU A 717 -14.35 3.45 -24.82
CA GLU A 717 -14.11 4.70 -24.11
C GLU A 717 -13.24 5.62 -24.98
N ILE A 718 -13.44 6.93 -24.84
CA ILE A 718 -12.60 7.93 -25.46
C ILE A 718 -11.82 8.66 -24.40
N VAL A 719 -10.54 8.82 -24.68
CA VAL A 719 -9.62 9.60 -23.87
C VAL A 719 -9.41 10.94 -24.51
N VAL A 720 -9.49 11.96 -23.67
CA VAL A 720 -9.42 13.35 -24.06
C VAL A 720 -8.35 14.02 -23.21
N MET A 721 -7.40 14.73 -23.84
CA MET A 721 -6.36 15.52 -23.14
C MET A 721 -6.72 17.01 -23.17
N SER A 722 -6.50 17.73 -22.07
CA SER A 722 -6.84 19.16 -21.94
C SER A 722 -5.73 19.99 -21.30
N ASP A 723 -5.83 21.31 -21.46
CA ASP A 723 -4.78 22.30 -21.16
C ASP A 723 -4.45 22.45 -19.66
N GLN A 724 -5.32 21.98 -18.76
CA GLN A 724 -5.25 22.27 -17.32
C GLN A 724 -4.91 21.06 -16.45
N ASP A 725 -4.83 19.86 -17.02
CA ASP A 725 -4.77 18.62 -16.25
C ASP A 725 -4.11 17.48 -17.05
N ASP A 726 -3.08 16.84 -16.48
CA ASP A 726 -2.44 15.60 -17.01
C ASP A 726 -3.39 14.39 -16.99
N TYR A 727 -4.71 14.58 -16.91
CA TYR A 727 -5.70 13.54 -16.64
C TYR A 727 -6.44 13.06 -17.88
N VAL A 728 -6.78 11.77 -17.89
CA VAL A 728 -7.67 11.15 -18.89
C VAL A 728 -9.13 11.36 -18.48
N HIS A 729 -9.92 12.02 -19.33
CA HIS A 729 -11.35 12.24 -19.10
C HIS A 729 -12.19 11.11 -19.72
N ARG A 730 -13.29 10.69 -19.04
CA ARG A 730 -14.30 9.74 -19.57
C ARG A 730 -15.63 10.48 -19.76
N VAL A 731 -16.38 10.12 -20.80
CA VAL A 731 -17.72 10.65 -21.05
C VAL A 731 -18.75 9.81 -20.28
N ASP A 732 -19.59 10.45 -19.47
CA ASP A 732 -20.61 9.76 -18.68
C ASP A 732 -21.98 9.67 -19.38
N SER A 733 -22.95 9.01 -18.74
CA SER A 733 -24.32 8.83 -19.26
C SER A 733 -25.10 10.13 -19.49
N ASN A 734 -24.62 11.25 -18.96
CA ASN A 734 -25.22 12.57 -19.12
C ASN A 734 -24.46 13.42 -20.15
N MET A 735 -23.59 12.81 -20.96
CA MET A 735 -22.78 13.50 -21.96
C MET A 735 -21.83 14.55 -21.32
N LEU A 736 -21.39 14.31 -20.08
CA LEU A 736 -20.44 15.17 -19.37
C LEU A 736 -19.08 14.48 -19.25
N MET A 737 -18.01 15.21 -19.55
CA MET A 737 -16.63 14.75 -19.41
C MET A 737 -16.20 14.69 -17.94
N LYS A 738 -16.30 13.54 -17.29
CA LYS A 738 -15.81 13.38 -15.91
C LYS A 738 -14.30 13.11 -15.90
N PRO A 739 -13.50 13.85 -15.10
CA PRO A 739 -12.09 13.53 -14.92
C PRO A 739 -11.99 12.13 -14.29
N THR A 740 -11.28 11.24 -14.96
CA THR A 740 -11.00 9.90 -14.44
C THR A 740 -9.58 9.90 -13.90
N LYS A 741 -9.35 9.23 -12.77
CA LYS A 741 -8.09 9.30 -12.00
C LYS A 741 -6.94 8.53 -12.67
N TYR A 742 -6.60 8.84 -13.91
CA TYR A 742 -5.40 8.37 -14.58
C TYR A 742 -4.53 9.57 -14.90
N LYS A 743 -3.29 9.55 -14.39
CA LYS A 743 -2.39 10.70 -14.36
C LYS A 743 -1.66 10.93 -15.69
N CYS A 744 -1.85 10.04 -16.67
CA CYS A 744 -1.43 10.17 -18.06
C CYS A 744 -2.09 9.07 -18.91
N PHE A 745 -1.99 9.18 -20.25
CA PHE A 745 -2.50 8.19 -21.22
C PHE A 745 -1.96 6.77 -20.98
N ARG A 746 -0.72 6.64 -20.49
CA ARG A 746 -0.02 5.37 -20.25
C ARG A 746 -0.59 4.56 -19.07
N ASP A 747 -1.03 5.24 -18.00
CA ASP A 747 -1.62 4.63 -16.79
C ASP A 747 -3.02 4.03 -17.04
N PHE A 748 -3.74 4.58 -18.03
CA PHE A 748 -5.06 4.12 -18.41
C PHE A 748 -4.97 2.80 -19.20
N PHE A 749 -4.09 2.74 -20.22
CA PHE A 749 -3.90 1.56 -21.07
C PHE A 749 -3.50 0.31 -20.27
N ALA A 750 -2.63 0.48 -19.26
CA ALA A 750 -2.16 -0.61 -18.41
C ALA A 750 -3.27 -1.26 -17.54
N LYS A 751 -4.39 -0.55 -17.27
CA LYS A 751 -5.48 -1.05 -16.41
C LYS A 751 -6.67 -1.64 -17.17
N GLU A 752 -7.03 -1.11 -18.33
CA GLU A 752 -8.12 -1.67 -19.17
C GLU A 752 -7.72 -2.99 -19.86
N TYR A 753 -6.43 -3.16 -20.20
CA TYR A 753 -5.89 -4.42 -20.75
C TYR A 753 -5.96 -5.58 -19.72
N HIS A 754 -5.86 -5.26 -18.42
CA HIS A 754 -5.91 -6.26 -17.35
C HIS A 754 -7.33 -6.81 -17.12
N ALA A 755 -8.37 -5.99 -17.35
CA ALA A 755 -9.77 -6.42 -17.31
C ALA A 755 -10.14 -7.32 -18.52
N THR A 756 -9.37 -7.20 -19.59
CA THR A 756 -9.60 -7.85 -20.89
C THR A 756 -9.16 -9.33 -20.84
N TYR A 757 -8.02 -9.62 -20.21
CA TYR A 757 -7.51 -10.99 -20.01
C TYR A 757 -8.43 -11.88 -19.15
N GLN A 758 -9.20 -11.31 -18.20
CA GLN A 758 -10.09 -12.08 -17.32
C GLN A 758 -11.44 -12.46 -17.96
N SER A 759 -11.88 -11.77 -19.02
CA SER A 759 -13.18 -12.07 -19.66
C SER A 759 -13.11 -13.00 -20.87
N ILE A 760 -11.92 -13.27 -21.41
CA ILE A 760 -11.74 -14.29 -22.47
C ILE A 760 -11.94 -15.71 -21.90
N SER A 761 -11.72 -15.92 -20.60
CA SER A 761 -11.98 -17.23 -19.96
C SER A 761 -13.46 -17.53 -19.70
N SER A 762 -14.39 -16.60 -19.97
CA SER A 762 -15.80 -16.73 -19.58
C SER A 762 -16.81 -16.75 -20.74
N ILE A 763 -16.36 -16.76 -22.01
CA ILE A 763 -17.23 -16.81 -23.21
C ILE A 763 -17.67 -18.25 -23.59
N TYR A 764 -17.65 -19.19 -22.64
CA TYR A 764 -18.39 -20.45 -22.77
C TYR A 764 -19.22 -20.69 -21.52
N LYS A 765 -20.43 -20.08 -21.47
CA LYS A 765 -21.71 -20.66 -20.98
C LYS A 765 -22.74 -19.58 -20.62
N CYS A 766 -23.89 -19.64 -21.28
CA CYS A 766 -25.20 -19.13 -20.84
C CYS A 766 -26.23 -20.22 -21.25
N PRO A 767 -27.48 -20.35 -20.69
CA PRO A 767 -28.24 -19.34 -19.93
C PRO A 767 -29.18 -19.84 -18.75
N VAL A 768 -29.87 -18.86 -18.09
CA VAL A 768 -31.33 -18.80 -17.72
C VAL A 768 -31.78 -18.57 -16.22
N ASN A 769 -32.55 -17.47 -15.99
CA ASN A 769 -33.65 -17.10 -15.01
C ASN A 769 -33.42 -16.97 -13.47
N GLN A 770 -34.16 -16.19 -12.63
CA GLN A 770 -35.16 -15.08 -12.67
C GLN A 770 -35.40 -14.52 -11.22
N GLY A 771 -35.60 -13.18 -11.04
CA GLY A 771 -36.65 -12.51 -10.22
C GLY A 771 -36.54 -12.25 -8.69
N ILE A 772 -36.80 -11.00 -8.23
CA ILE A 772 -37.85 -10.51 -7.26
C ILE A 772 -37.56 -9.07 -6.72
N ASN A 773 -38.62 -8.25 -6.52
CA ASN A 773 -38.71 -6.78 -6.27
C ASN A 773 -38.99 -6.32 -4.80
N ASP A 774 -38.59 -5.06 -4.49
CA ASP A 774 -39.14 -3.90 -3.70
C ASP A 774 -39.91 -3.96 -2.34
N ALA A 775 -39.60 -3.00 -1.42
CA ALA A 775 -40.55 -2.06 -0.73
C ALA A 775 -39.90 -1.07 0.33
N THR A 776 -40.41 0.17 0.47
CA THR A 776 -39.99 1.30 1.38
C THR A 776 -41.18 1.95 2.15
N VAL A 777 -40.97 2.56 3.35
CA VAL A 777 -41.97 3.41 4.10
C VAL A 777 -41.30 4.56 4.95
N PRO A 778 -41.88 5.79 5.12
CA PRO A 778 -41.28 6.95 5.84
C PRO A 778 -42.02 7.43 7.14
N LEU A 779 -41.39 8.28 7.99
CA LEU A 779 -42.01 8.92 9.19
C LEU A 779 -41.51 10.35 9.54
N THR A 780 -42.39 11.19 10.09
CA THR A 780 -42.26 12.64 10.46
C THR A 780 -42.77 12.94 11.90
N THR A 781 -42.16 13.86 12.71
CA THR A 781 -42.80 14.83 13.71
C THR A 781 -41.79 15.61 14.64
N GLN A 782 -42.19 16.79 15.21
CA GLN A 782 -41.42 17.91 15.89
C GLN A 782 -41.27 17.88 17.48
N PRO A 783 -40.48 18.78 18.18
CA PRO A 783 -40.06 18.65 19.60
C PRO A 783 -40.84 19.42 20.68
N VAL A 784 -40.72 18.95 21.93
CA VAL A 784 -41.03 19.69 23.18
C VAL A 784 -39.89 19.54 24.21
N GLN A 785 -39.52 20.61 24.96
CA GLN A 785 -38.39 20.67 25.94
C GLN A 785 -38.78 20.26 27.39
N LYS A 786 -37.97 19.46 28.12
CA LYS A 786 -38.02 19.29 29.61
C LYS A 786 -36.66 18.96 30.28
N ARG A 787 -36.49 19.30 31.57
CA ARG A 787 -35.24 19.37 32.40
C ARG A 787 -34.95 18.13 33.28
N VAL A 788 -33.68 17.96 33.72
CA VAL A 788 -33.18 16.87 34.61
C VAL A 788 -32.30 17.44 35.72
N THR A 789 -32.35 16.85 36.93
CA THR A 789 -31.50 17.17 38.09
C THR A 789 -31.04 15.85 38.74
N ILE A 790 -29.91 15.82 39.48
CA ILE A 790 -29.41 14.65 40.23
C ILE A 790 -29.32 15.03 41.73
N CYS A 791 -29.68 14.13 42.64
CA CYS A 791 -29.78 14.35 44.09
C CYS A 791 -28.95 13.30 44.83
N LEU A 792 -28.03 13.74 45.69
CA LEU A 792 -27.33 12.92 46.68
C LEU A 792 -27.48 13.60 48.05
N ASN A 793 -28.13 12.91 49.01
CA ASN A 793 -28.24 13.29 50.42
C ASN A 793 -28.44 14.79 50.70
N ASN A 794 -29.60 15.33 50.31
CA ASN A 794 -30.10 16.68 50.65
C ASN A 794 -29.26 17.89 50.20
N ALA A 795 -28.27 17.73 49.31
CA ALA A 795 -27.63 18.84 48.62
C ALA A 795 -28.06 18.87 47.14
N HIS A 796 -28.71 19.96 46.73
CA HIS A 796 -29.23 20.15 45.37
C HIS A 796 -28.16 20.78 44.47
N VAL A 797 -27.66 20.06 43.46
CA VAL A 797 -26.86 20.67 42.38
C VAL A 797 -27.64 20.58 41.08
N THR A 798 -28.05 21.73 40.55
CA THR A 798 -28.88 21.85 39.34
C THR A 798 -27.99 22.15 38.13
N LEU A 799 -27.99 21.29 37.09
CA LEU A 799 -27.37 21.60 35.80
C LEU A 799 -28.43 22.23 34.86
N PRO A 800 -28.20 23.43 34.30
CA PRO A 800 -29.15 24.08 33.44
C PRO A 800 -28.96 23.57 32.00
N TYR A 801 -30.04 23.05 31.41
CA TYR A 801 -30.26 22.71 30.00
C TYR A 801 -29.70 21.36 29.49
N ALA A 802 -30.58 20.35 29.45
CA ALA A 802 -30.46 19.19 28.56
C ALA A 802 -31.75 19.11 27.72
N TYR A 803 -31.61 18.97 26.41
CA TYR A 803 -32.71 18.77 25.46
C TYR A 803 -32.81 17.28 25.16
N ALA A 804 -34.02 16.71 25.18
CA ALA A 804 -34.26 15.32 24.81
C ALA A 804 -35.38 15.24 23.76
N TYR A 805 -35.15 14.43 22.74
CA TYR A 805 -36.16 13.94 21.80
C TYR A 805 -36.15 12.42 21.87
N GLY A 806 -37.30 11.82 22.09
CA GLY A 806 -37.50 10.39 21.97
C GLY A 806 -38.90 10.01 22.45
N ARG A 807 -39.54 9.07 21.76
CA ARG A 807 -40.78 8.44 22.22
C ARG A 807 -40.48 7.60 23.45
N SER A 808 -40.59 8.20 24.63
CA SER A 808 -41.05 7.50 25.83
C SER A 808 -41.55 8.53 26.83
N ASP A 809 -42.74 8.30 27.34
CA ASP A 809 -43.50 9.22 28.19
C ASP A 809 -43.01 9.17 29.65
N GLN A 810 -41.74 8.82 29.87
CA GLN A 810 -41.13 8.56 31.17
C GLN A 810 -40.17 9.71 31.57
N PRO A 811 -40.31 10.31 32.75
CA PRO A 811 -39.36 11.31 33.25
C PRO A 811 -37.98 10.68 33.49
N LEU A 812 -36.92 11.46 33.29
CA LEU A 812 -35.55 11.13 33.68
C LEU A 812 -35.50 11.03 35.23
N GLU A 813 -35.66 9.81 35.74
CA GLU A 813 -35.63 9.53 37.17
C GLU A 813 -34.20 9.62 37.71
N TYR A 814 -34.08 10.17 38.91
CA TYR A 814 -32.84 10.25 39.66
C TYR A 814 -32.38 8.85 40.07
N ILE A 815 -31.23 8.38 39.56
CA ILE A 815 -30.64 7.12 40.04
C ILE A 815 -30.02 7.39 41.41
N ARG A 816 -30.69 6.94 42.47
CA ARG A 816 -30.13 6.93 43.83
C ARG A 816 -29.08 5.83 43.90
N VAL A 817 -27.82 6.22 44.11
CA VAL A 817 -26.70 5.29 44.29
C VAL A 817 -26.44 5.10 45.77
N ASP A 818 -26.31 3.85 46.21
CA ASP A 818 -25.86 3.54 47.57
C ASP A 818 -24.40 4.03 47.75
N SER A 819 -24.21 4.96 48.68
CA SER A 819 -22.91 5.52 49.04
C SER A 819 -21.89 4.47 49.49
N GLN A 820 -22.34 3.32 49.99
CA GLN A 820 -21.49 2.23 50.47
C GLN A 820 -21.12 1.24 49.36
N LYS A 821 -21.76 1.32 48.18
CA LYS A 821 -21.40 0.46 47.04
C LYS A 821 -19.99 0.80 46.57
N THR A 822 -19.18 -0.22 46.28
CA THR A 822 -17.84 -0.03 45.70
C THR A 822 -17.98 0.52 44.29
N ALA A 823 -17.42 1.70 44.06
CA ALA A 823 -17.40 2.35 42.75
C ALA A 823 -16.18 1.92 41.95
N PHE A 824 -15.01 2.00 42.58
CA PHE A 824 -13.74 1.92 41.87
C PHE A 824 -12.71 1.09 42.62
N VAL A 825 -11.97 0.27 41.88
CA VAL A 825 -10.85 -0.50 42.39
C VAL A 825 -9.64 -0.33 41.48
N SER A 826 -8.48 0.00 42.05
CA SER A 826 -7.19 -0.07 41.38
C SER A 826 -6.36 -1.17 42.03
N GLU A 827 -6.21 -2.28 41.31
CA GLU A 827 -5.53 -3.47 41.84
C GLU A 827 -4.05 -3.20 42.11
N TYR A 828 -3.35 -2.56 41.18
CA TYR A 828 -1.91 -2.31 41.30
C TYR A 828 -1.55 -1.23 42.35
N GLU A 829 -2.49 -0.33 42.67
CA GLU A 829 -2.35 0.67 43.74
C GLU A 829 -2.89 0.13 45.09
N ASN A 830 -3.53 -1.04 45.09
CA ASN A 830 -4.25 -1.60 46.22
C ASN A 830 -5.28 -0.62 46.81
N ILE A 831 -6.05 0.03 45.93
CA ILE A 831 -7.09 1.02 46.29
C ILE A 831 -8.46 0.43 45.97
N SER A 832 -9.39 0.54 46.92
CA SER A 832 -10.81 0.28 46.71
C SER A 832 -11.60 1.43 47.34
N LYS A 833 -12.57 1.97 46.60
CA LYS A 833 -13.32 3.16 47.01
C LYS A 833 -14.81 2.97 46.77
N THR A 834 -15.60 3.29 47.78
CA THR A 834 -17.06 3.40 47.63
C THR A 834 -17.44 4.68 46.89
N TYR A 835 -18.68 4.75 46.38
CA TYR A 835 -19.20 5.97 45.76
C TYR A 835 -19.12 7.18 46.72
N GLY A 836 -19.38 6.96 48.01
CA GLY A 836 -19.27 8.00 49.04
C GLY A 836 -17.83 8.47 49.23
N GLU A 837 -16.87 7.54 49.36
CA GLU A 837 -15.45 7.86 49.52
C GLU A 837 -14.86 8.57 48.30
N LEU A 838 -15.16 8.07 47.09
CA LEU A 838 -14.72 8.69 45.84
C LEU A 838 -15.27 10.12 45.72
N ASN A 839 -16.57 10.32 45.98
CA ASN A 839 -17.17 11.65 45.92
C ASN A 839 -16.55 12.61 46.95
N ASN A 840 -16.24 12.13 48.15
CA ASN A 840 -15.54 12.92 49.16
C ASN A 840 -14.13 13.31 48.69
N ASP A 841 -13.33 12.35 48.20
CA ASP A 841 -11.97 12.62 47.70
C ASP A 841 -11.98 13.62 46.54
N VAL A 842 -12.96 13.49 45.62
CA VAL A 842 -13.18 14.42 44.51
C VAL A 842 -13.56 15.81 45.00
N ASN A 843 -14.45 15.93 45.99
CA ASN A 843 -14.86 17.23 46.52
C ASN A 843 -13.69 17.96 47.21
N LYS A 844 -12.83 17.23 47.95
CA LYS A 844 -11.61 17.81 48.54
C LYS A 844 -10.67 18.32 47.46
N LEU A 845 -10.39 17.50 46.45
CA LEU A 845 -9.54 17.93 45.33
C LEU A 845 -10.12 19.15 44.59
N ALA A 846 -11.42 19.13 44.27
CA ALA A 846 -12.07 20.25 43.60
C ALA A 846 -11.93 21.57 44.40
N LYS A 847 -12.06 21.51 45.72
CA LYS A 847 -11.82 22.68 46.58
C LYS A 847 -10.38 23.15 46.53
N GLY A 848 -9.42 22.23 46.63
CA GLY A 848 -8.01 22.56 46.52
C GLY A 848 -7.67 23.23 45.19
N LEU A 849 -8.18 22.71 44.07
CA LEU A 849 -7.96 23.31 42.74
C LEU A 849 -8.57 24.72 42.64
N LEU A 850 -9.76 24.92 43.20
CA LEU A 850 -10.43 26.23 43.20
C LEU A 850 -9.65 27.25 44.06
N GLN A 851 -9.14 26.84 45.23
CA GLN A 851 -8.32 27.68 46.11
C GLN A 851 -6.95 28.01 45.50
N PHE A 852 -6.37 27.06 44.76
CA PHE A 852 -5.15 27.30 43.97
C PHE A 852 -5.37 28.30 42.83
N GLY A 853 -6.63 28.56 42.46
CA GLY A 853 -7.00 29.54 41.47
C GLY A 853 -7.33 28.97 40.09
N ILE A 854 -7.44 27.64 39.95
CA ILE A 854 -7.94 27.00 38.72
C ILE A 854 -9.47 27.09 38.75
N LYS A 855 -10.03 27.74 37.73
CA LYS A 855 -11.44 28.11 37.68
C LYS A 855 -12.13 27.50 36.47
N ARG A 856 -13.46 27.59 36.46
CA ARG A 856 -14.29 27.20 35.31
C ARG A 856 -13.75 27.80 34.01
N GLY A 857 -13.62 26.97 32.98
CA GLY A 857 -13.11 27.35 31.66
C GLY A 857 -11.59 27.29 31.49
N ASP A 858 -10.81 27.12 32.56
CA ASP A 858 -9.37 26.88 32.43
C ASP A 858 -9.08 25.54 31.76
N ILE A 859 -8.00 25.49 30.96
CA ILE A 859 -7.53 24.28 30.29
C ILE A 859 -6.34 23.71 31.06
N ILE A 860 -6.50 22.49 31.56
CA ILE A 860 -5.43 21.73 32.20
C ILE A 860 -5.01 20.57 31.28
N GLY A 861 -3.74 20.17 31.35
CA GLY A 861 -3.25 18.96 30.72
C GLY A 861 -3.10 17.84 31.74
N ILE A 862 -3.43 16.61 31.39
CA ILE A 862 -3.09 15.42 32.19
C ILE A 862 -2.28 14.45 31.34
N TRP A 863 -1.03 14.24 31.73
CA TRP A 863 -0.03 13.47 30.99
C TRP A 863 0.52 12.35 31.86
N SER A 864 -0.25 11.26 31.98
CA SER A 864 0.04 10.11 32.85
C SER A 864 -0.77 8.87 32.45
N CYS A 865 -0.47 7.74 33.09
CA CYS A 865 -1.16 6.47 32.87
C CYS A 865 -2.36 6.28 33.83
N ASN A 866 -3.05 5.13 33.71
CA ASN A 866 -4.23 4.83 34.52
C ASN A 866 -3.88 4.82 36.02
N SER A 867 -4.59 5.61 36.82
CA SER A 867 -4.40 5.67 38.27
C SER A 867 -5.67 6.15 38.96
N TYR A 868 -5.78 5.94 40.27
CA TYR A 868 -6.86 6.52 41.07
C TYR A 868 -6.84 8.06 41.03
N ASN A 869 -5.64 8.66 41.01
CA ASN A 869 -5.49 10.11 40.91
C ASN A 869 -6.03 10.67 39.59
N TRP A 870 -5.90 9.94 38.48
CA TRP A 870 -6.48 10.32 37.19
C TRP A 870 -8.00 10.52 37.31
N ILE A 871 -8.68 9.57 37.92
CA ILE A 871 -10.14 9.58 38.07
C ILE A 871 -10.59 10.72 38.98
N LYS A 872 -9.88 10.95 40.09
CA LYS A 872 -10.15 12.09 40.96
C LYS A 872 -10.06 13.42 40.21
N ILE A 873 -9.00 13.61 39.42
CA ILE A 873 -8.79 14.82 38.62
C ILE A 873 -9.91 14.98 37.59
N GLN A 874 -10.25 13.91 36.87
CA GLN A 874 -11.32 13.90 35.88
C GLN A 874 -12.67 14.37 36.48
N TYR A 875 -13.07 13.80 37.62
CA TYR A 875 -14.32 14.19 38.28
C TYR A 875 -14.26 15.57 38.94
N ALA A 876 -13.12 15.97 39.50
CA ALA A 876 -12.95 17.31 40.05
C ALA A 876 -13.06 18.37 38.95
N CYS A 877 -12.48 18.12 37.78
CA CYS A 877 -12.60 19.00 36.63
C CYS A 877 -14.04 19.09 36.12
N ALA A 878 -14.71 17.95 36.01
CA ALA A 878 -16.12 17.89 35.63
C ALA A 878 -17.00 18.71 36.58
N LYS A 879 -16.83 18.54 37.90
CA LYS A 879 -17.55 19.32 38.92
C LYS A 879 -17.25 20.82 38.85
N LEU A 880 -16.03 21.20 38.53
CA LEU A 880 -15.59 22.60 38.54
C LEU A 880 -15.85 23.36 37.24
N GLY A 881 -16.28 22.69 36.16
CA GLY A 881 -16.34 23.36 34.87
C GLY A 881 -14.97 23.52 34.19
N ILE A 882 -13.94 22.78 34.64
CA ILE A 882 -12.58 22.86 34.10
C ILE A 882 -12.46 21.97 32.87
N ILE A 883 -11.70 22.45 31.90
CA ILE A 883 -11.48 21.80 30.61
C ILE A 883 -10.23 20.91 30.73
N MET A 884 -10.41 19.59 30.83
CA MET A 884 -9.31 18.65 31.02
C MET A 884 -8.83 18.04 29.69
N CYS A 885 -7.64 18.40 29.24
CA CYS A 885 -6.98 17.85 28.05
C CYS A 885 -6.17 16.59 28.41
N THR A 886 -6.58 15.44 27.87
CA THR A 886 -5.86 14.17 28.01
C THR A 886 -4.67 14.12 27.06
N ILE A 887 -3.51 13.66 27.55
CA ILE A 887 -2.25 13.64 26.78
C ILE A 887 -1.68 12.23 26.82
N ASN A 888 -1.28 11.71 25.66
CA ASN A 888 -0.67 10.40 25.55
C ASN A 888 0.67 10.35 26.33
N PRO A 889 0.81 9.46 27.33
CA PRO A 889 2.01 9.29 28.13
C PRO A 889 3.30 9.07 27.34
N GLY A 890 3.20 8.49 26.13
CA GLY A 890 4.34 8.20 25.27
C GLY A 890 4.90 9.40 24.50
N TYR A 891 4.23 10.56 24.51
CA TYR A 891 4.68 11.74 23.77
C TYR A 891 6.09 12.16 24.15
N GLN A 892 6.88 12.46 23.12
CA GLN A 892 8.24 12.95 23.23
C GLN A 892 8.27 14.48 23.13
N CYS A 893 9.46 15.08 23.23
CA CYS A 893 9.64 16.53 23.37
C CYS A 893 8.84 17.36 22.35
N SER A 894 8.87 17.03 21.07
CA SER A 894 8.15 17.79 20.03
C SER A 894 6.63 17.68 20.11
N GLU A 895 6.11 16.51 20.52
CA GLU A 895 4.67 16.24 20.58
C GLU A 895 4.05 16.89 21.82
N LEU A 896 4.73 16.78 22.96
CA LEU A 896 4.33 17.44 24.20
C LEU A 896 4.33 18.97 24.03
N ASP A 897 5.38 19.53 23.43
CA ASP A 897 5.44 20.95 23.11
C ASP A 897 4.27 21.40 22.22
N TYR A 898 3.94 20.60 21.20
CA TYR A 898 2.83 20.91 20.30
C TYR A 898 1.50 20.99 21.05
N VAL A 899 1.18 20.00 21.89
CA VAL A 899 -0.10 19.96 22.62
C VAL A 899 -0.18 21.04 23.69
N LEU A 900 0.89 21.26 24.46
CA LEU A 900 0.91 22.31 25.49
C LEU A 900 0.61 23.70 24.90
N ARG A 901 1.18 24.02 23.74
CA ARG A 901 0.93 25.29 23.05
C ARG A 901 -0.44 25.32 22.39
N ARG A 902 -0.79 24.27 21.65
CA ARG A 902 -2.04 24.24 20.87
C ARG A 902 -3.24 24.34 21.79
N ALA A 903 -3.29 23.49 22.83
CA ALA A 903 -4.36 23.49 23.83
C ALA A 903 -4.26 24.65 24.83
N GLN A 904 -3.19 25.46 24.78
CA GLN A 904 -2.96 26.59 25.71
C GLN A 904 -2.97 26.14 27.17
N ILE A 905 -2.33 25.02 27.46
CA ILE A 905 -2.30 24.43 28.80
C ILE A 905 -1.47 25.29 29.74
N LYS A 906 -2.09 25.72 30.84
CA LYS A 906 -1.44 26.51 31.90
C LYS A 906 -0.98 25.67 33.08
N THR A 907 -1.67 24.54 33.32
CA THR A 907 -1.38 23.60 34.41
C THR A 907 -1.30 22.19 33.86
N LEU A 908 -0.19 21.50 34.12
CA LEU A 908 0.05 20.13 33.66
C LEU A 908 0.12 19.18 34.86
N PHE A 909 -0.71 18.14 34.86
CA PHE A 909 -0.62 17.01 35.77
C PHE A 909 0.26 15.92 35.16
N MET A 910 1.26 15.43 35.90
CA MET A 910 2.18 14.38 35.44
C MET A 910 2.71 13.55 36.60
N PRO A 911 3.32 12.36 36.38
CA PRO A 911 3.93 11.58 37.44
C PRO A 911 5.21 12.22 38.01
N GLY A 912 5.51 11.98 39.29
CA GLY A 912 6.74 12.41 39.95
C GLY A 912 7.93 11.46 39.75
N LEU A 913 9.11 11.80 40.30
CA LEU A 913 10.39 11.08 40.04
C LEU A 913 10.46 9.64 40.55
N ASP A 914 9.63 9.28 41.51
CA ASP A 914 9.57 7.92 42.07
C ASP A 914 8.30 7.18 41.64
N SER A 915 7.59 7.72 40.64
CA SER A 915 6.40 7.06 40.12
C SER A 915 6.79 5.78 39.38
N LYS A 916 6.03 4.71 39.64
CA LYS A 916 6.13 3.45 38.88
C LYS A 916 5.86 3.65 37.38
N GLN A 917 5.24 4.77 37.01
CA GLN A 917 4.89 5.11 35.62
C GLN A 917 6.09 5.56 34.79
N LEU A 918 7.25 5.85 35.39
CA LEU A 918 8.45 6.30 34.66
C LEU A 918 9.05 5.25 33.71
N ILE A 919 8.66 3.98 33.87
CA ILE A 919 8.97 2.92 32.90
C ILE A 919 8.35 3.19 31.52
N ILE A 920 7.30 4.01 31.44
CA ILE A 920 6.65 4.38 30.19
C ILE A 920 7.39 5.52 29.50
N ASN A 921 7.74 6.55 30.27
CA ASN A 921 8.41 7.72 29.75
C ASN A 921 9.15 8.44 30.87
N ASN A 922 10.27 9.09 30.56
CA ASN A 922 10.94 9.98 31.50
C ASN A 922 10.28 11.37 31.40
N TYR A 923 9.10 11.50 32.00
CA TYR A 923 8.26 12.71 31.93
C TYR A 923 9.04 13.98 32.31
N HIS A 924 9.86 13.87 33.35
CA HIS A 924 10.70 14.96 33.85
C HIS A 924 11.71 15.42 32.81
N LYS A 925 12.48 14.48 32.24
CA LYS A 925 13.46 14.80 31.20
C LYS A 925 12.79 15.42 29.97
N VAL A 926 11.69 14.83 29.51
CA VAL A 926 11.00 15.30 28.31
C VAL A 926 10.45 16.72 28.51
N LEU A 927 9.84 17.01 29.68
CA LEU A 927 9.40 18.37 29.99
C LEU A 927 10.59 19.34 30.11
N SER A 928 11.70 18.92 30.72
CA SER A 928 12.93 19.72 30.77
C SER A 928 13.45 20.05 29.37
N ASP A 929 13.45 19.07 28.46
CA ASP A 929 13.91 19.23 27.09
C ASP A 929 12.99 20.22 26.34
N VAL A 930 11.67 20.20 26.57
CA VAL A 930 10.73 21.19 26.02
C VAL A 930 11.06 22.60 26.50
N LEU A 931 11.22 22.77 27.83
CA LEU A 931 11.52 24.07 28.43
C LEU A 931 12.87 24.62 27.95
N THR A 932 13.92 23.78 27.90
CA THR A 932 15.25 24.18 27.41
C THR A 932 15.23 24.52 25.93
N MET A 933 14.60 23.69 25.09
CA MET A 933 14.47 23.92 23.65
C MET A 933 13.82 25.29 23.37
N ARG A 934 12.76 25.62 24.11
CA ARG A 934 12.04 26.89 23.95
C ARG A 934 12.83 28.11 24.40
N LYS A 935 13.72 28.00 25.40
CA LYS A 935 14.63 29.12 25.76
C LYS A 935 15.57 29.52 24.63
N THR A 936 15.95 28.57 23.78
CA THR A 936 16.88 28.82 22.66
C THR A 936 16.22 29.34 21.39
N GLN A 937 14.88 29.33 21.30
CA GLN A 937 14.12 29.73 20.11
C GLN A 937 13.41 31.08 20.32
N THR A 938 14.06 32.18 19.96
CA THR A 938 13.59 33.56 20.17
C THR A 938 12.38 34.00 19.32
N ASN A 939 11.96 33.23 18.31
CA ASN A 939 10.90 33.59 17.35
C ASN A 939 9.70 32.61 17.32
N SER A 940 9.31 32.04 18.46
CA SER A 940 8.23 31.03 18.52
C SER A 940 7.08 31.39 19.46
N ASP A 941 5.88 30.88 19.18
CA ASP A 941 4.68 31.09 20.03
C ASP A 941 4.99 30.74 21.50
N PRO A 942 4.63 31.62 22.46
CA PRO A 942 5.01 31.44 23.86
C PRO A 942 4.30 30.25 24.51
N LEU A 943 5.04 29.48 25.30
CA LEU A 943 4.48 28.44 26.17
C LEU A 943 3.75 29.10 27.35
N LEU A 944 2.48 28.76 27.57
CA LEU A 944 1.64 29.31 28.66
C LEU A 944 1.68 28.50 29.96
N LEU A 945 2.46 27.42 29.99
CA LEU A 945 2.58 26.54 31.13
C LEU A 945 3.21 27.29 32.31
N ASN A 946 2.48 27.40 33.42
CA ASN A 946 2.90 28.10 34.64
C ASN A 946 3.00 27.18 35.85
N HIS A 947 2.29 26.04 35.83
CA HIS A 947 2.23 25.12 36.97
C HIS A 947 2.34 23.66 36.51
N VAL A 948 3.12 22.88 37.25
CA VAL A 948 3.21 21.43 37.12
C VAL A 948 2.76 20.80 38.44
N ILE A 949 1.76 19.93 38.40
CA ILE A 949 1.26 19.23 39.58
C ILE A 949 1.62 17.75 39.45
N PHE A 950 2.48 17.28 40.34
CA PHE A 950 2.87 15.88 40.37
C PHE A 950 1.76 15.04 41.02
N MET A 951 1.25 14.06 40.27
CA MET A 951 0.12 13.23 40.68
C MET A 951 0.50 12.25 41.80
N ASP A 952 1.74 11.80 41.81
CA ASP A 952 2.34 10.85 42.74
C ASP A 952 3.85 11.09 42.86
N GLY A 953 4.55 10.31 43.70
CA GLY A 953 5.98 10.45 43.93
C GLY A 953 6.38 11.73 44.68
N THR A 954 7.64 12.13 44.55
CA THR A 954 8.19 13.34 45.19
C THR A 954 8.24 14.53 44.23
N ASP A 955 7.94 15.72 44.74
CA ASP A 955 8.24 16.98 44.06
C ASP A 955 9.76 17.19 44.05
N THR A 956 10.26 17.65 42.92
CA THR A 956 11.69 17.79 42.66
C THR A 956 12.18 19.22 42.71
N GLN A 957 11.27 20.19 42.84
CA GLN A 957 11.57 21.60 42.60
C GLN A 957 12.33 21.81 41.26
N MET A 958 12.09 20.94 40.26
CA MET A 958 12.83 20.93 38.99
C MET A 958 12.82 22.29 38.29
N CYS A 959 11.74 23.05 38.48
CA CYS A 959 11.54 24.35 37.84
C CYS A 959 12.03 25.55 38.67
N ASP A 960 12.46 25.34 39.92
CA ASP A 960 12.84 26.43 40.84
C ASP A 960 14.33 26.76 40.80
N ARG A 961 15.16 25.89 40.21
CA ARG A 961 16.63 26.02 40.31
C ARG A 961 17.29 27.05 39.40
N ASN A 962 16.57 27.76 38.53
CA ASN A 962 17.15 28.88 37.74
C ASN A 962 16.06 29.79 37.12
N LYS A 963 15.39 30.63 37.91
CA LYS A 963 14.53 31.75 37.43
C LYS A 963 13.55 31.39 36.28
N ASP A 964 12.99 30.20 36.27
CA ASP A 964 12.00 29.79 35.27
C ASP A 964 10.58 30.07 35.76
N ARG A 965 9.69 30.48 34.85
CA ARG A 965 8.33 30.94 35.14
C ARG A 965 7.35 29.84 35.57
N VAL A 966 7.79 28.58 35.68
CA VAL A 966 6.94 27.42 35.97
C VAL A 966 7.16 26.97 37.42
N THR A 967 6.09 26.82 38.20
CA THR A 967 6.18 26.33 39.59
C THR A 967 5.68 24.88 39.69
N SER A 968 6.09 24.15 40.73
CA SER A 968 5.64 22.77 40.97
C SER A 968 4.92 22.60 42.31
N SER A 969 4.06 21.58 42.41
CA SER A 969 3.36 21.19 43.64
C SER A 969 2.98 19.71 43.61
N LEU A 970 2.65 19.12 44.77
CA LEU A 970 2.11 17.75 44.86
C LEU A 970 0.58 17.76 44.88
N LEU A 971 -0.03 16.78 44.19
CA LEU A 971 -1.49 16.61 44.19
C LEU A 971 -2.06 16.44 45.61
N SER A 972 -1.31 15.81 46.52
CA SER A 972 -1.69 15.59 47.91
C SER A 972 -1.92 16.88 48.70
N ASP A 973 -1.32 17.99 48.30
CA ASP A 973 -1.50 19.28 48.99
C ASP A 973 -2.88 19.89 48.74
N PHE A 974 -3.49 19.56 47.60
CA PHE A 974 -4.84 20.00 47.24
C PHE A 974 -5.93 19.15 47.88
N CYS A 975 -5.62 17.94 48.35
CA CYS A 975 -6.60 17.02 48.94
C CYS A 975 -6.84 17.23 50.45
N LYS A 976 -6.18 18.21 51.09
CA LYS A 976 -6.22 18.43 52.55
C LYS A 976 -7.39 19.30 53.04
N THR A 977 -8.24 19.82 52.15
CA THR A 977 -9.27 20.82 52.48
C THR A 977 -10.66 20.20 52.70
N ASP A 978 -11.31 20.53 53.82
CA ASP A 978 -12.64 20.01 54.19
C ASP A 978 -13.81 20.97 53.83
N GLY A 979 -15.03 20.42 53.72
CA GLY A 979 -16.33 21.15 53.59
C GLY A 979 -17.12 20.84 52.30
N GLN A 980 -18.23 21.56 52.04
CA GLN A 980 -19.05 21.44 50.81
C GLN A 980 -18.65 22.43 49.69
N LEU A 981 -18.82 22.05 48.42
CA LEU A 981 -18.62 22.91 47.23
C LEU A 981 -19.82 23.87 47.05
N PRO A 982 -19.66 25.05 46.42
CA PRO A 982 -20.78 25.96 46.12
C PRO A 982 -21.79 25.35 45.14
N ASP A 983 -23.09 25.61 45.32
CA ASP A 983 -24.19 25.01 44.53
C ASP A 983 -24.24 25.42 43.04
N SER A 984 -23.47 26.44 42.63
CA SER A 984 -23.62 27.11 41.32
C SER A 984 -22.67 26.65 40.21
N VAL A 985 -21.95 25.54 40.38
CA VAL A 985 -20.97 25.10 39.37
C VAL A 985 -21.65 24.27 38.27
N THR A 986 -21.75 24.87 37.08
CA THR A 986 -22.47 24.31 35.93
C THR A 986 -21.57 24.28 34.70
N GLU A 987 -21.68 23.24 33.86
CA GLU A 987 -20.96 22.97 32.60
C GLU A 987 -19.41 22.99 32.60
N SER A 988 -18.81 21.82 32.32
CA SER A 988 -17.44 21.62 31.85
C SER A 988 -17.43 20.99 30.46
N VAL A 989 -16.34 21.19 29.72
CA VAL A 989 -16.10 20.59 28.40
C VAL A 989 -14.72 19.94 28.45
N THR A 990 -14.60 18.63 28.26
CA THR A 990 -13.33 17.91 28.28
C THR A 990 -12.79 17.83 26.85
N PRO A 991 -11.64 18.43 26.48
CA PRO A 991 -11.00 18.20 25.21
C PRO A 991 -10.31 16.84 25.26
N ASP A 992 -10.71 15.92 24.39
CA ASP A 992 -9.87 14.78 24.05
C ASP A 992 -8.85 15.25 23.00
N ASP A 993 -7.62 14.71 22.99
CA ASP A 993 -6.69 14.90 21.87
C ASP A 993 -6.93 13.75 20.87
N PRO A 994 -7.84 13.90 19.89
CA PRO A 994 -8.00 12.87 18.90
C PRO A 994 -6.73 12.88 18.05
N GLY A 995 -6.08 11.72 17.98
CA GLY A 995 -5.22 11.39 16.85
C GLY A 995 -6.05 11.29 15.55
N GLY A 996 -6.80 12.33 15.21
CA GLY A 996 -7.74 12.38 14.10
C GLY A 996 -7.06 12.38 12.74
N THR A 997 -7.71 11.73 11.79
CA THR A 997 -7.23 11.27 10.47
C THR A 997 -7.01 12.37 9.40
N THR A 998 -6.86 13.64 9.79
CA THR A 998 -6.53 14.74 8.86
C THR A 998 -5.62 15.80 9.50
N GLY A 999 -4.32 15.76 9.20
CA GLY A 999 -3.34 16.77 9.62
C GLY A 999 -2.85 16.61 11.07
N LYS A 1000 -2.22 17.66 11.64
CA LYS A 1000 -1.75 17.65 13.03
C LYS A 1000 -2.92 17.42 14.02
N PRO A 1001 -2.70 16.80 15.21
CA PRO A 1001 -3.77 16.53 16.18
C PRO A 1001 -4.64 17.75 16.49
N LYS A 1002 -5.97 17.55 16.57
CA LYS A 1002 -6.99 18.61 16.71
C LYS A 1002 -7.86 18.32 17.93
N GLY A 1003 -7.68 19.01 19.06
CA GLY A 1003 -8.48 18.79 20.28
C GLY A 1003 -10.01 18.77 20.03
N ALA A 1004 -10.67 17.67 20.39
CA ALA A 1004 -12.11 17.45 20.29
C ALA A 1004 -12.81 17.76 21.62
N TYR A 1005 -13.68 18.76 21.65
CA TYR A 1005 -14.34 19.22 22.88
C TYR A 1005 -15.63 18.43 23.17
N LEU A 1006 -15.62 17.61 24.22
CA LEU A 1006 -16.74 16.78 24.67
C LEU A 1006 -17.45 17.42 25.87
N SER A 1007 -18.77 17.59 25.79
CA SER A 1007 -19.56 18.19 26.87
C SER A 1007 -20.04 17.15 27.88
N HIS A 1008 -20.42 17.57 29.09
CA HIS A 1008 -21.07 16.68 30.07
C HIS A 1008 -22.26 15.89 29.50
N HIS A 1009 -23.07 16.52 28.63
CA HIS A 1009 -24.22 15.85 28.03
C HIS A 1009 -23.78 14.69 27.14
N THR A 1010 -22.77 14.92 26.30
CA THR A 1010 -22.17 13.91 25.42
C THR A 1010 -21.61 12.73 26.23
N LEU A 1011 -20.91 13.03 27.32
CA LEU A 1011 -20.27 12.05 28.19
C LEU A 1011 -21.31 11.18 28.94
N ALA A 1012 -22.38 11.80 29.42
CA ALA A 1012 -23.46 11.10 30.12
C ALA A 1012 -24.32 10.26 29.16
N SER A 1013 -24.64 10.78 27.97
CA SER A 1013 -25.52 10.09 27.01
C SER A 1013 -24.85 8.88 26.35
N ASN A 1014 -23.53 8.91 26.12
CA ASN A 1014 -22.77 7.77 25.61
C ASN A 1014 -22.72 6.59 26.59
N SER A 1015 -23.03 6.81 27.87
CA SER A 1015 -22.99 5.76 28.89
C SER A 1015 -24.31 5.00 29.04
N TRP A 1016 -25.37 5.42 28.34
CA TRP A 1016 -26.75 4.97 28.52
C TRP A 1016 -27.02 3.51 28.15
N ASP A 1017 -26.25 2.90 27.25
CA ASP A 1017 -26.45 1.50 26.83
C ASP A 1017 -25.77 0.45 27.74
N ILE A 1018 -25.27 0.87 28.91
CA ILE A 1018 -24.84 -0.05 29.98
C ILE A 1018 -26.08 -0.45 30.80
N ASP A 1019 -26.69 -1.57 30.40
CA ASP A 1019 -27.99 -2.04 30.87
C ASP A 1019 -28.04 -2.70 32.26
N ASP A 1020 -26.95 -2.69 33.03
CA ASP A 1020 -26.89 -3.48 34.28
C ASP A 1020 -25.98 -2.85 35.35
N GLN A 1021 -26.59 -2.56 36.50
CA GLN A 1021 -25.94 -1.93 37.66
C GLN A 1021 -25.06 -2.91 38.45
N ASP A 1022 -25.24 -4.22 38.25
CA ASP A 1022 -24.51 -5.27 38.99
C ASP A 1022 -23.25 -5.74 38.24
N LYS A 1023 -22.96 -5.15 37.07
CA LYS A 1023 -21.72 -5.40 36.33
C LYS A 1023 -20.48 -4.98 37.12
N ILE A 1024 -19.47 -5.85 37.09
CA ILE A 1024 -18.12 -5.59 37.56
C ILE A 1024 -17.23 -5.54 36.32
N PHE A 1025 -16.87 -4.34 35.91
CA PHE A 1025 -16.07 -4.10 34.72
C PHE A 1025 -14.58 -4.23 35.03
N CYS A 1026 -13.87 -5.07 34.27
CA CYS A 1026 -12.42 -4.96 34.15
C CYS A 1026 -12.09 -3.98 33.02
N ASN A 1027 -11.44 -2.86 33.35
CA ASN A 1027 -11.07 -1.81 32.40
C ASN A 1027 -9.54 -1.69 32.28
N PRO A 1028 -8.91 -2.43 31.36
CA PRO A 1028 -7.48 -2.32 31.05
C PRO A 1028 -7.14 -1.19 30.06
N LEU A 1029 -8.14 -0.50 29.50
CA LEU A 1029 -7.95 0.50 28.45
C LEU A 1029 -7.25 1.76 28.98
N PRO A 1030 -6.43 2.44 28.17
CA PRO A 1030 -5.78 3.69 28.57
C PRO A 1030 -6.80 4.81 28.79
N PHE A 1031 -6.69 5.51 29.93
CA PHE A 1031 -7.60 6.57 30.33
C PHE A 1031 -7.44 7.87 29.55
N PHE A 1032 -6.30 8.08 28.89
CA PHE A 1032 -6.12 9.22 27.99
C PHE A 1032 -6.94 9.07 26.70
N HIS A 1033 -7.43 7.88 26.39
CA HIS A 1033 -8.26 7.59 25.22
C HIS A 1033 -9.75 7.58 25.61
N ALA A 1034 -10.62 8.21 24.80
CA ALA A 1034 -12.07 8.29 25.02
C ALA A 1034 -12.71 6.98 25.50
N PHE A 1035 -12.41 5.86 24.84
CA PHE A 1035 -13.01 4.57 25.19
C PHE A 1035 -12.73 4.10 26.63
N GLY A 1036 -11.49 4.26 27.12
CA GLY A 1036 -11.14 3.89 28.49
C GLY A 1036 -11.55 4.95 29.51
N GLY A 1037 -11.34 6.23 29.18
CA GLY A 1037 -11.54 7.36 30.08
C GLY A 1037 -12.99 7.84 30.21
N ILE A 1038 -13.86 7.60 29.21
CA ILE A 1038 -15.25 8.07 29.20
C ILE A 1038 -16.18 6.93 29.55
N LEU A 1039 -16.24 5.87 28.73
CA LEU A 1039 -17.17 4.76 28.99
C LEU A 1039 -16.87 4.05 30.31
N GLY A 1040 -15.59 3.77 30.57
CA GLY A 1040 -15.17 3.08 31.78
C GLY A 1040 -15.35 3.92 33.05
N ASN A 1041 -14.76 5.13 33.07
CA ASN A 1041 -14.77 5.96 34.28
C ASN A 1041 -16.08 6.74 34.42
N LEU A 1042 -16.40 7.63 33.48
CA LEU A 1042 -17.58 8.51 33.60
C LEU A 1042 -18.90 7.74 33.51
N GLY A 1043 -18.91 6.55 32.93
CA GLY A 1043 -20.07 5.64 32.96
C GLY A 1043 -20.58 5.35 34.37
N MET A 1044 -19.70 5.35 35.38
CA MET A 1044 -20.08 5.18 36.80
C MET A 1044 -21.04 6.27 37.30
N CYS A 1045 -21.10 7.44 36.66
CA CYS A 1045 -22.05 8.49 37.00
C CYS A 1045 -23.43 8.29 36.37
N ALA A 1046 -23.51 7.57 35.27
CA ALA A 1046 -24.76 7.24 34.60
C ALA A 1046 -25.37 5.95 35.17
N PHE A 1047 -24.54 4.95 35.51
CA PHE A 1047 -24.97 3.70 36.11
C PHE A 1047 -24.02 3.29 37.24
N PRO A 1048 -24.53 2.87 38.40
CA PRO A 1048 -23.70 2.58 39.57
C PRO A 1048 -23.00 1.21 39.51
N PHE A 1049 -22.25 0.92 38.44
CA PHE A 1049 -21.45 -0.30 38.32
C PHE A 1049 -20.11 -0.18 39.07
N LYS A 1050 -19.40 -1.31 39.24
CA LYS A 1050 -18.05 -1.35 39.81
C LYS A 1050 -17.01 -1.37 38.68
N ASN A 1051 -16.13 -0.37 38.62
CA ASN A 1051 -15.03 -0.30 37.65
C ASN A 1051 -13.70 -0.74 38.29
N VAL A 1052 -13.01 -1.71 37.71
CA VAL A 1052 -11.78 -2.31 38.23
C VAL A 1052 -10.66 -2.15 37.22
N ILE A 1053 -9.60 -1.42 37.58
CA ILE A 1053 -8.40 -1.34 36.75
C ILE A 1053 -7.35 -2.35 37.21
N PRO A 1054 -6.81 -3.16 36.28
CA PRO A 1054 -5.83 -4.18 36.64
C PRO A 1054 -4.42 -3.61 36.87
N HIS A 1055 -4.02 -2.61 36.09
CA HIS A 1055 -2.66 -2.06 36.12
C HIS A 1055 -2.62 -0.68 35.44
N PHE A 1056 -1.54 0.10 35.61
CA PHE A 1056 -1.40 1.43 34.99
C PHE A 1056 -1.25 1.37 33.46
N LYS A 1057 -0.85 0.22 32.92
CA LYS A 1057 -0.77 -0.08 31.48
C LYS A 1057 -1.30 -1.48 31.24
N PHE A 1058 -1.75 -1.78 30.02
CA PHE A 1058 -2.16 -3.14 29.66
C PHE A 1058 -1.05 -4.15 29.96
N ASN A 1059 -1.40 -5.18 30.72
CA ASN A 1059 -0.56 -6.35 30.99
C ASN A 1059 -1.50 -7.54 31.17
N ILE A 1060 -1.28 -8.57 30.37
CA ILE A 1060 -2.23 -9.67 30.25
C ILE A 1060 -2.39 -10.47 31.55
N LYS A 1061 -1.27 -10.73 32.23
CA LYS A 1061 -1.27 -11.44 33.51
C LYS A 1061 -2.05 -10.66 34.56
N HIS A 1062 -1.74 -9.37 34.74
CA HIS A 1062 -2.43 -8.53 35.73
C HIS A 1062 -3.93 -8.42 35.43
N MET A 1063 -4.32 -8.34 34.15
CA MET A 1063 -5.73 -8.31 33.75
C MET A 1063 -6.45 -9.61 34.13
N VAL A 1064 -5.89 -10.76 33.77
CA VAL A 1064 -6.45 -12.08 34.08
C VAL A 1064 -6.57 -12.29 35.59
N ASP A 1065 -5.49 -11.99 36.34
CA ASP A 1065 -5.47 -12.09 37.80
C ASP A 1065 -6.54 -11.19 38.43
N THR A 1066 -6.74 -9.98 37.90
CA THR A 1066 -7.75 -9.03 38.37
C THR A 1066 -9.17 -9.52 38.11
N ILE A 1067 -9.44 -10.05 36.92
CA ILE A 1067 -10.76 -10.61 36.57
C ILE A 1067 -11.12 -11.74 37.54
N ILE A 1068 -10.16 -12.63 37.85
CA ILE A 1068 -10.37 -13.74 38.77
C ILE A 1068 -10.56 -13.22 40.20
N LYS A 1069 -9.67 -12.36 40.69
CA LYS A 1069 -9.68 -11.86 42.06
C LYS A 1069 -10.94 -11.07 42.41
N HIS A 1070 -11.42 -10.24 41.48
CA HIS A 1070 -12.59 -9.37 41.69
C HIS A 1070 -13.87 -9.92 41.08
N GLU A 1071 -13.83 -11.16 40.57
CA GLU A 1071 -14.93 -11.83 39.89
C GLU A 1071 -15.58 -10.94 38.83
N CYS A 1072 -14.76 -10.27 38.02
CA CYS A 1072 -15.25 -9.35 36.99
C CYS A 1072 -16.20 -10.10 36.05
N THR A 1073 -17.36 -9.50 35.81
CA THR A 1073 -18.42 -10.07 34.96
C THR A 1073 -18.34 -9.56 33.54
N TYR A 1074 -17.69 -8.42 33.32
CA TYR A 1074 -17.54 -7.82 32.01
C TYR A 1074 -16.14 -7.25 31.77
N MET A 1075 -15.60 -7.41 30.58
CA MET A 1075 -14.31 -6.84 30.18
C MET A 1075 -14.52 -5.77 29.10
N LEU A 1076 -13.89 -4.61 29.26
CA LEU A 1076 -13.70 -3.66 28.15
C LEU A 1076 -12.35 -3.92 27.49
N GLY A 1077 -12.26 -3.85 26.17
CA GLY A 1077 -10.97 -4.07 25.50
C GLY A 1077 -10.99 -3.82 23.99
N THR A 1078 -9.90 -4.16 23.34
CA THR A 1078 -9.81 -4.22 21.87
C THR A 1078 -9.77 -5.68 21.43
N PRO A 1079 -10.04 -5.99 20.14
CA PRO A 1079 -9.88 -7.36 19.63
C PRO A 1079 -8.50 -7.95 19.92
N THR A 1080 -7.43 -7.15 19.83
CA THR A 1080 -6.06 -7.56 20.17
C THR A 1080 -5.89 -7.97 21.64
N MET A 1081 -6.47 -7.21 22.58
CA MET A 1081 -6.44 -7.57 24.00
C MET A 1081 -7.21 -8.86 24.30
N VAL A 1082 -8.29 -9.12 23.55
CA VAL A 1082 -9.04 -10.38 23.66
C VAL A 1082 -8.22 -11.54 23.13
N ILE A 1083 -7.52 -11.39 21.99
CA ILE A 1083 -6.63 -12.43 21.46
C ILE A 1083 -5.53 -12.78 22.49
N ASP A 1084 -4.83 -11.77 23.03
CA ASP A 1084 -3.81 -11.96 24.07
C ASP A 1084 -4.38 -12.70 25.30
N MET A 1085 -5.62 -12.39 25.68
CA MET A 1085 -6.32 -13.09 26.77
C MET A 1085 -6.55 -14.55 26.45
N LEU A 1086 -7.09 -14.88 25.28
CA LEU A 1086 -7.35 -16.27 24.90
C LEU A 1086 -6.05 -17.08 24.83
N ASP A 1087 -4.99 -16.50 24.26
CA ASP A 1087 -3.66 -17.12 24.19
C ASP A 1087 -3.11 -17.40 25.60
N TYR A 1088 -3.21 -16.42 26.50
CA TYR A 1088 -2.74 -16.56 27.88
C TYR A 1088 -3.56 -17.59 28.66
N LEU A 1089 -4.89 -17.61 28.50
CA LEU A 1089 -5.76 -18.57 29.16
C LEU A 1089 -5.50 -20.01 28.71
N GLU A 1090 -5.35 -20.25 27.41
CA GLU A 1090 -5.07 -21.59 26.88
C GLU A 1090 -3.66 -22.07 27.26
N THR A 1091 -2.66 -21.20 27.13
CA THR A 1091 -1.26 -21.52 27.49
C THR A 1091 -1.14 -21.93 28.95
N ASN A 1092 -1.82 -21.19 29.85
CA ASN A 1092 -1.75 -21.42 31.29
C ASN A 1092 -2.88 -22.30 31.83
N LYS A 1093 -3.79 -22.78 30.96
CA LYS A 1093 -4.97 -23.59 31.31
C LYS A 1093 -5.84 -22.94 32.41
N ILE A 1094 -6.04 -21.63 32.33
CA ILE A 1094 -6.79 -20.85 33.30
C ILE A 1094 -8.28 -20.80 32.89
N ARG A 1095 -9.18 -20.96 33.86
CA ARG A 1095 -10.62 -20.79 33.68
C ARG A 1095 -11.10 -19.41 34.12
N MET A 1096 -12.10 -18.86 33.43
CA MET A 1096 -12.69 -17.54 33.70
C MET A 1096 -14.21 -17.62 33.84
N ASP A 1097 -14.71 -18.29 34.89
CA ASP A 1097 -16.13 -18.60 35.01
C ASP A 1097 -17.01 -17.37 35.38
N SER A 1098 -16.41 -16.34 35.98
CA SER A 1098 -17.10 -15.10 36.34
C SER A 1098 -17.42 -14.23 35.13
N LEU A 1099 -16.57 -14.27 34.09
CA LEU A 1099 -16.67 -13.39 32.92
C LEU A 1099 -17.87 -13.82 32.06
N LYS A 1100 -18.87 -12.94 31.97
CA LYS A 1100 -20.12 -13.17 31.21
C LYS A 1100 -20.13 -12.45 29.87
N GLY A 1101 -19.36 -11.38 29.74
CA GLY A 1101 -19.27 -10.68 28.48
C GLY A 1101 -18.03 -9.84 28.25
N ILE A 1102 -17.86 -9.45 26.99
CA ILE A 1102 -16.73 -8.68 26.47
C ILE A 1102 -17.28 -7.59 25.56
N GLY A 1103 -16.93 -6.34 25.85
CA GLY A 1103 -17.22 -5.19 25.02
C GLY A 1103 -15.96 -4.71 24.33
N THR A 1104 -15.97 -4.67 23.00
CA THR A 1104 -14.84 -4.19 22.21
C THR A 1104 -15.15 -2.95 21.39
N GLY A 1105 -14.14 -2.10 21.24
CA GLY A 1105 -14.22 -0.86 20.46
C GLY A 1105 -12.90 -0.51 19.78
N GLY A 1106 -12.95 0.43 18.84
CA GLY A 1106 -11.80 0.89 18.05
C GLY A 1106 -11.48 0.05 16.80
N SER A 1107 -12.03 -1.16 16.68
CA SER A 1107 -11.99 -2.02 15.47
C SER A 1107 -13.06 -3.11 15.56
N SER A 1108 -13.41 -3.73 14.43
CA SER A 1108 -14.33 -4.88 14.40
C SER A 1108 -13.68 -6.13 15.03
N MET A 1109 -14.47 -6.91 15.75
CA MET A 1109 -14.04 -8.19 16.34
C MET A 1109 -14.16 -9.30 15.29
N PRO A 1110 -13.08 -10.01 14.92
CA PRO A 1110 -13.18 -11.15 14.00
C PRO A 1110 -14.05 -12.26 14.59
N ILE A 1111 -14.89 -12.87 13.75
CA ILE A 1111 -15.85 -13.89 14.19
C ILE A 1111 -15.15 -15.13 14.75
N GLU A 1112 -13.98 -15.47 14.24
CA GLU A 1112 -13.13 -16.57 14.72
C GLU A 1112 -12.67 -16.34 16.15
N VAL A 1113 -12.34 -15.09 16.51
CA VAL A 1113 -11.91 -14.72 17.87
C VAL A 1113 -13.09 -14.85 18.84
N ALA A 1114 -14.29 -14.44 18.44
CA ALA A 1114 -15.49 -14.60 19.25
C ALA A 1114 -15.86 -16.08 19.46
N HIS A 1115 -15.81 -16.90 18.41
CA HIS A 1115 -16.02 -18.35 18.54
C HIS A 1115 -14.98 -19.00 19.45
N ARG A 1116 -13.70 -18.63 19.31
CA ARG A 1116 -12.62 -19.09 20.18
C ARG A 1116 -12.86 -18.67 21.63
N ALA A 1117 -13.28 -17.42 21.88
CA ALA A 1117 -13.61 -16.93 23.21
C ALA A 1117 -14.78 -17.70 23.84
N ARG A 1118 -15.86 -18.01 23.10
CA ARG A 1118 -16.97 -18.84 23.61
C ARG A 1118 -16.55 -20.27 23.95
N LYS A 1119 -15.58 -20.82 23.21
CA LYS A 1119 -15.05 -22.16 23.46
C LYS A 1119 -14.18 -22.21 24.72
N ILE A 1120 -13.30 -21.23 24.91
CA ILE A 1120 -12.35 -21.17 26.03
C ILE A 1120 -13.04 -20.67 27.31
N ILE A 1121 -14.00 -19.75 27.17
CA ILE A 1121 -14.75 -19.12 28.26
C ILE A 1121 -16.25 -19.38 28.03
N PRO A 1122 -16.77 -20.58 28.35
CA PRO A 1122 -18.17 -20.92 28.10
C PRO A 1122 -19.19 -20.01 28.79
N SER A 1123 -18.78 -19.37 29.89
CA SER A 1123 -19.59 -18.36 30.59
C SER A 1123 -19.73 -17.05 29.82
N CYS A 1124 -18.84 -16.75 28.86
CA CYS A 1124 -18.83 -15.52 28.10
C CYS A 1124 -19.80 -15.62 26.90
N PHE A 1125 -21.08 -15.33 27.14
CA PHE A 1125 -22.12 -15.38 26.12
C PHE A 1125 -22.48 -14.01 25.52
N ASP A 1126 -22.12 -12.92 26.20
CA ASP A 1126 -22.42 -11.56 25.74
C ASP A 1126 -21.19 -10.90 25.13
N MET A 1127 -21.14 -10.82 23.80
CA MET A 1127 -20.09 -10.09 23.10
C MET A 1127 -20.71 -8.92 22.35
N ARG A 1128 -20.17 -7.72 22.61
CA ARG A 1128 -20.67 -6.48 21.99
C ARG A 1128 -19.55 -5.73 21.28
N VAL A 1129 -19.88 -5.22 20.10
CA VAL A 1129 -19.03 -4.34 19.30
C VAL A 1129 -19.62 -2.94 19.35
N ALA A 1130 -18.81 -1.97 19.77
CA ALA A 1130 -19.14 -0.55 19.72
C ALA A 1130 -18.24 0.14 18.68
N TYR A 1131 -18.83 0.95 17.81
CA TYR A 1131 -18.12 1.68 16.77
C TYR A 1131 -18.38 3.17 16.88
N GLY A 1132 -17.32 3.97 16.69
CA GLY A 1132 -17.42 5.42 16.50
C GLY A 1132 -16.12 6.17 16.60
N ALA A 1133 -16.27 7.49 16.56
CA ALA A 1133 -15.17 8.44 16.64
C ALA A 1133 -15.20 9.23 17.95
N THR A 1134 -14.06 9.78 18.35
CA THR A 1134 -13.94 10.65 19.53
C THR A 1134 -14.95 11.79 19.49
N GLU A 1135 -15.16 12.43 18.33
CA GLU A 1135 -16.05 13.56 18.13
C GLU A 1135 -17.54 13.27 18.42
N ALA A 1136 -17.90 11.99 18.45
CA ALA A 1136 -19.24 11.53 18.78
C ALA A 1136 -19.46 11.22 20.28
N GLY A 1137 -18.41 11.34 21.11
CA GLY A 1137 -18.48 11.02 22.53
C GLY A 1137 -18.02 9.61 22.90
N THR A 1138 -17.48 8.85 21.94
CA THR A 1138 -16.72 7.58 22.00
C THR A 1138 -17.25 6.61 20.92
N PHE A 1139 -18.55 6.32 20.93
CA PHE A 1139 -19.20 5.48 19.94
C PHE A 1139 -20.57 6.05 19.61
N GLY A 1140 -21.20 5.54 18.58
CA GLY A 1140 -22.52 5.98 18.15
C GLY A 1140 -23.32 4.91 17.48
N THR A 1141 -22.70 3.78 17.19
CA THR A 1141 -23.41 2.52 16.96
C THR A 1141 -22.89 1.46 17.92
N VAL A 1142 -23.79 0.62 18.44
CA VAL A 1142 -23.47 -0.52 19.29
C VAL A 1142 -24.31 -1.72 18.91
N SER A 1143 -23.71 -2.91 18.95
CA SER A 1143 -24.42 -4.16 18.68
C SER A 1143 -25.38 -4.52 19.83
N ASP A 1144 -26.58 -4.99 19.49
CA ASP A 1144 -27.64 -5.31 20.45
C ASP A 1144 -27.54 -6.77 20.95
N GLN A 1145 -27.87 -7.00 22.23
CA GLN A 1145 -27.90 -8.34 22.85
C GLN A 1145 -28.97 -9.28 22.28
N SER A 1146 -29.95 -8.76 21.54
CA SER A 1146 -30.99 -9.55 20.87
C SER A 1146 -30.57 -10.05 19.48
N ASP A 1147 -29.53 -9.46 18.87
CA ASP A 1147 -29.06 -9.88 17.54
C ASP A 1147 -28.27 -11.20 17.64
N SER A 1148 -28.21 -11.98 16.55
CA SER A 1148 -27.36 -13.17 16.52
C SER A 1148 -25.89 -12.80 16.70
N ILE A 1149 -25.07 -13.72 17.20
CA ILE A 1149 -23.65 -13.44 17.46
C ILE A 1149 -22.93 -13.05 16.16
N GLU A 1150 -23.27 -13.68 15.04
CA GLU A 1150 -22.78 -13.37 13.70
C GLU A 1150 -23.11 -11.92 13.33
N ARG A 1151 -24.38 -11.52 13.51
CA ARG A 1151 -24.83 -10.15 13.20
C ARG A 1151 -24.18 -9.08 14.09
N ARG A 1152 -23.89 -9.40 15.36
CA ARG A 1152 -23.17 -8.48 16.26
C ARG A 1152 -21.72 -8.27 15.85
N LEU A 1153 -21.11 -9.24 15.17
CA LEU A 1153 -19.68 -9.24 14.81
C LEU A 1153 -19.44 -8.78 13.36
N GLU A 1154 -20.39 -9.03 12.46
CA GLU A 1154 -20.34 -8.62 11.04
C GLU A 1154 -20.88 -7.20 10.80
N THR A 1155 -21.41 -6.53 11.82
CA THR A 1155 -21.95 -5.16 11.70
C THR A 1155 -21.41 -4.24 12.79
N CYS A 1156 -21.47 -2.93 12.56
CA CYS A 1156 -21.16 -1.92 13.57
C CYS A 1156 -22.30 -1.71 14.59
N GLY A 1157 -23.35 -2.53 14.55
CA GLY A 1157 -24.52 -2.41 15.40
C GLY A 1157 -25.52 -1.33 14.96
N ARG A 1158 -26.41 -0.95 15.89
CA ARG A 1158 -27.47 0.04 15.66
C ARG A 1158 -27.07 1.39 16.26
N PRO A 1159 -27.53 2.53 15.69
CA PRO A 1159 -27.33 3.83 16.30
C PRO A 1159 -27.83 3.88 17.75
N LEU A 1160 -27.11 4.59 18.62
CA LEU A 1160 -27.58 4.85 19.99
C LEU A 1160 -28.96 5.52 19.94
N PHE A 1161 -29.81 5.25 20.92
CA PHE A 1161 -31.22 5.68 20.90
C PHE A 1161 -31.43 7.20 20.75
N HIS A 1162 -30.44 8.01 21.13
CA HIS A 1162 -30.46 9.48 21.05
C HIS A 1162 -29.63 10.03 19.87
N MET A 1163 -29.17 9.16 18.98
CA MET A 1163 -28.29 9.49 17.87
C MET A 1163 -28.94 9.10 16.54
N GLU A 1164 -29.12 10.09 15.67
CA GLU A 1164 -29.50 9.85 14.29
C GLU A 1164 -28.25 9.56 13.46
N THR A 1165 -28.27 8.48 12.68
CA THR A 1165 -27.16 8.12 11.78
C THR A 1165 -27.65 8.13 10.35
N LYS A 1166 -26.92 8.80 9.47
CA LYS A 1166 -27.21 8.88 8.03
C LYS A 1166 -25.99 8.50 7.24
N ILE A 1167 -26.15 7.68 6.21
CA ILE A 1167 -25.13 7.47 5.18
C ILE A 1167 -25.42 8.49 4.08
N VAL A 1168 -24.47 9.38 3.82
CA VAL A 1168 -24.64 10.56 2.98
C VAL A 1168 -23.59 10.57 1.88
N ASP A 1169 -24.00 10.77 0.64
CA ASP A 1169 -23.03 11.02 -0.43
C ASP A 1169 -22.34 12.38 -0.17
N PRO A 1170 -20.99 12.41 -0.01
CA PRO A 1170 -20.25 13.62 0.35
C PRO A 1170 -20.36 14.76 -0.65
N LYS A 1171 -20.74 14.48 -1.90
CA LYS A 1171 -20.86 15.48 -2.96
C LYS A 1171 -22.28 16.04 -3.06
N THR A 1172 -23.30 15.23 -2.78
CA THR A 1172 -24.70 15.64 -2.99
C THR A 1172 -25.43 15.99 -1.68
N GLY A 1173 -24.98 15.46 -0.54
CA GLY A 1173 -25.71 15.60 0.73
C GLY A 1173 -26.94 14.70 0.85
N ASN A 1174 -27.22 13.85 -0.15
CA ASN A 1174 -28.37 12.95 -0.17
C ASN A 1174 -28.14 11.70 0.68
N VAL A 1175 -29.19 11.21 1.35
CA VAL A 1175 -29.16 10.00 2.17
C VAL A 1175 -29.30 8.77 1.28
N ASN A 1176 -28.34 7.84 1.35
CA ASN A 1176 -28.31 6.60 0.59
C ASN A 1176 -28.38 5.39 1.53
N TYR A 1177 -29.35 4.49 1.33
CA TYR A 1177 -29.59 3.35 2.23
C TYR A 1177 -28.82 2.06 1.82
N TYR A 1178 -28.15 2.04 0.66
CA TYR A 1178 -27.56 0.82 0.07
C TYR A 1178 -26.14 1.00 -0.54
N HIS A 1179 -25.37 2.01 -0.09
CA HIS A 1179 -24.00 2.29 -0.56
C HIS A 1179 -23.02 2.53 0.60
N VAL A 1180 -21.72 2.28 0.38
CA VAL A 1180 -20.62 2.67 1.29
C VAL A 1180 -20.30 4.15 1.04
N ASP A 1181 -20.64 5.00 1.99
CA ASP A 1181 -20.54 6.47 1.88
C ASP A 1181 -20.33 7.12 3.26
N ILE A 1182 -20.16 8.44 3.33
CA ILE A 1182 -19.91 9.18 4.58
C ILE A 1182 -21.02 8.94 5.61
N ILE A 1183 -20.66 8.39 6.77
CA ILE A 1183 -21.58 8.31 7.89
C ILE A 1183 -21.61 9.65 8.63
N ARG A 1184 -22.76 10.31 8.66
CA ARG A 1184 -22.99 11.49 9.49
C ARG A 1184 -23.81 11.12 10.70
N TRP A 1185 -23.35 11.56 11.86
CA TRP A 1185 -24.09 11.45 13.09
C TRP A 1185 -24.75 12.78 13.40
N LEU A 1186 -25.91 12.72 14.03
CA LEU A 1186 -26.61 13.87 14.54
C LEU A 1186 -27.23 13.45 15.88
N ALA A 1187 -26.58 13.83 16.97
CA ALA A 1187 -27.08 13.61 18.33
C ALA A 1187 -27.38 14.94 19.02
N THR A 1188 -28.23 14.93 20.05
CA THR A 1188 -28.51 16.11 20.91
C THR A 1188 -27.30 16.58 21.76
N GLY A 1189 -26.08 16.10 21.46
CA GLY A 1189 -24.86 16.36 22.20
C GLY A 1189 -23.56 16.32 21.39
N GLU A 1190 -23.58 16.51 20.07
CA GLU A 1190 -22.31 16.56 19.30
C GLU A 1190 -21.38 17.71 19.74
N MET A 1191 -20.09 17.57 19.40
CA MET A 1191 -19.02 18.52 19.68
C MET A 1191 -19.47 20.00 19.51
N LYS A 1192 -19.36 20.81 20.59
CA LYS A 1192 -19.76 22.22 20.52
C LYS A 1192 -18.82 23.07 19.66
N ARG A 1193 -17.50 22.79 19.59
CA ARG A 1193 -16.47 23.57 18.83
C ARG A 1193 -15.15 22.81 18.55
N LEU A 1194 -14.47 23.14 17.43
CA LEU A 1194 -13.05 22.87 17.18
C LEU A 1194 -12.19 24.08 17.60
N GLN A 1195 -11.00 23.86 18.18
CA GLN A 1195 -10.16 24.96 18.66
C GLN A 1195 -9.64 25.85 17.51
N GLY A 1196 -10.00 27.14 17.53
CA GLY A 1196 -9.36 28.17 16.69
C GLY A 1196 -9.92 28.38 15.28
N LYS A 1197 -11.07 27.81 14.92
CA LYS A 1197 -11.84 28.22 13.73
C LYS A 1197 -13.32 28.33 14.06
N GLN A 1198 -13.91 29.49 13.79
CA GLN A 1198 -15.35 29.66 13.70
C GLN A 1198 -15.78 29.00 12.37
N LEU A 1199 -15.94 27.68 12.37
CA LEU A 1199 -16.48 26.94 11.24
C LEU A 1199 -17.77 26.26 11.70
N THR A 1200 -18.80 26.51 10.90
CA THR A 1200 -20.12 25.91 10.87
C THR A 1200 -20.09 24.41 11.22
N MET A 1201 -20.95 24.00 12.16
CA MET A 1201 -21.22 22.60 12.48
C MET A 1201 -21.63 21.85 11.22
N LEU A 1202 -20.77 20.96 10.74
CA LEU A 1202 -21.05 19.91 9.77
C LEU A 1202 -19.95 18.86 9.92
N SER A 1203 -20.19 17.89 10.79
CA SER A 1203 -19.39 16.67 10.96
C SER A 1203 -19.46 15.85 9.66
N LEU A 1204 -18.37 15.89 8.88
CA LEU A 1204 -18.15 15.09 7.67
C LEU A 1204 -17.21 13.93 8.02
N PHE A 1205 -17.72 12.72 8.28
CA PHE A 1205 -16.88 11.53 8.39
C PHE A 1205 -16.78 10.81 7.05
N LYS A 1206 -15.59 10.74 6.48
CA LYS A 1206 -15.38 9.90 5.32
C LYS A 1206 -15.26 8.44 5.77
N MET A 1207 -16.28 7.62 5.50
CA MET A 1207 -16.12 6.17 5.64
C MET A 1207 -15.39 5.60 4.44
N THR A 1208 -14.53 4.62 4.73
CA THR A 1208 -13.96 3.63 3.82
C THR A 1208 -14.50 2.28 4.18
#